data_AF-A0A059AD76-F1
#
_entry.id   AF-A0A059AD76-F1
#
_cell.length_a   1.000
_cell.length_b   1.000
_cell.length_c   1.000
_cell.angle_alpha   90.00
_cell.angle_beta   90.00
_cell.angle_gamma   90.00
#
_symmetry.space_group_name_H-M   'P 1'
#
loop_
_entity.id
_entity.type
_entity.pdbx_description
1 polymer ?
#
loop_
_entity_poly.entity_id
_entity_poly.type
_entity_poly.pdbx_seq_one_letter_code
_entity_poly.pdbx_strand_id
1 'polypeptide(L)'
;MKNDLPNSIRENSCQLCGAVKLLFAPSPIYCSSCNVLIKRNGVYYCTSNEIDVQCTFCASCHNCCRGGTIKCGGISVSKAKLHKRKNNEEIEESWVQCDKCGAWQHQICALFNDKRNLGGNAEYICPICSLNEIGNATLIPPLKVGILRAGDLPRTKLGDCLEQRIQRRLKEEREQRAKVSKKGFYEVPGAEDLVVRVVVSAKRKLEVKKQFLDTFPHLNYPAEFPYCLKVILLFQKIEGVDILIFGAYVQEFGSDCGHPNQRCVYISYLDSVKYFQPEIVTVTGESLRTFVYHELLIGYLECCKQRGFGSCFIWACPPLKGEDYLFYCHPENQKTPHNQKLRKWYQSMLHKAVEENIVISTSNLYDHYFLPPQRGMIKITAARLPYFEGDYWSASAENLIKDIEQKDVDDLQKKGQKISSRILKAMGHKSSSDGAKKDILFMQKLGEKILPAKEDFIVVHLQYVCSHCREVILSTERWFCSQCKNFQLCKRCHDAEQLLYGTDIHMLNEKVKHSVSEAPVNGVPSDTEDEDTTLENSLFDSRHTFLKFCQENQYQFNTLRHAKYSSMMILHYLGNPKDITGRASCSICRKLTALKQSWRCEICPEFSVCEVCYRHKNFVHDHQLTQGSSTTHQPEPGT
;
A
#
# COMPACT_ATOMS: atom_id res chain seq x y z
N MET A 1 -14.23 36.30 -34.46
CA MET A 1 -13.10 37.10 -34.97
C MET A 1 -11.87 36.19 -34.99
N LYS A 2 -11.34 35.93 -36.18
CA LYS A 2 -10.08 35.21 -36.40
C LYS A 2 -8.96 36.05 -35.79
N ASN A 3 -8.29 35.55 -34.76
CA ASN A 3 -7.05 36.16 -34.28
C ASN A 3 -5.89 35.56 -35.08
N ASP A 4 -5.60 36.20 -36.21
CA ASP A 4 -4.32 36.10 -36.90
C ASP A 4 -3.27 36.81 -36.04
N LEU A 5 -2.61 36.05 -35.15
CA LEU A 5 -1.35 36.47 -34.52
C LEU A 5 -0.19 35.99 -35.41
N PRO A 6 0.90 36.77 -35.60
CA PRO A 6 1.95 36.45 -36.55
C PRO A 6 2.61 35.08 -36.28
N ASN A 7 2.87 34.33 -37.36
CA ASN A 7 3.45 32.98 -37.35
C ASN A 7 4.83 32.85 -36.67
N SER A 8 5.54 33.94 -36.35
CA SER A 8 6.90 33.87 -35.80
C SER A 8 6.99 33.62 -34.29
N ILE A 9 5.87 33.63 -33.55
CA ILE A 9 5.85 33.39 -32.08
C ILE A 9 5.50 31.93 -31.76
N ARG A 10 5.00 31.15 -32.73
CA ARG A 10 4.54 29.77 -32.51
C ARG A 10 5.64 28.70 -32.55
N GLU A 11 6.84 29.02 -33.02
CA GLU A 11 7.90 28.00 -33.23
C GLU A 11 8.44 27.38 -31.93
N ASN A 12 8.32 28.07 -30.78
CA ASN A 12 8.92 27.64 -29.51
C ASN A 12 7.90 27.37 -28.39
N SER A 13 6.62 27.16 -28.71
CA SER A 13 5.58 26.90 -27.70
C SER A 13 4.81 25.64 -28.01
N CYS A 14 4.41 24.90 -26.97
CA CYS A 14 3.59 23.71 -27.12
C CYS A 14 2.25 24.08 -27.75
N GLN A 15 1.92 23.46 -28.89
CA GLN A 15 0.68 23.73 -29.61
C GLN A 15 -0.59 23.45 -28.78
N LEU A 16 -0.51 22.54 -27.80
CA LEU A 16 -1.65 22.13 -26.97
C LEU A 16 -1.87 23.03 -25.75
N CYS A 17 -0.80 23.44 -25.06
CA CYS A 17 -0.91 24.19 -23.80
C CYS A 17 -0.39 25.62 -23.87
N GLY A 18 0.20 26.04 -25.00
CA GLY A 18 0.78 27.37 -25.21
C GLY A 18 2.04 27.68 -24.39
N ALA A 19 2.46 26.78 -23.51
CA ALA A 19 3.63 26.98 -22.66
C ALA A 19 4.93 26.69 -23.45
N VAL A 20 5.95 27.50 -23.20
CA VAL A 20 7.31 27.34 -23.76
C VAL A 20 8.12 26.33 -22.97
N LYS A 21 7.89 26.24 -21.65
CA LYS A 21 8.66 25.38 -20.75
C LYS A 21 7.80 24.93 -19.59
N LEU A 22 7.85 23.63 -19.30
CA LEU A 22 7.24 23.04 -18.11
C LEU A 22 8.27 22.16 -17.42
N LEU A 23 8.23 22.20 -16.09
CA LEU A 23 9.17 21.50 -15.23
C LEU A 23 8.44 20.45 -14.42
N PHE A 24 9.09 19.30 -14.24
CA PHE A 24 8.66 18.34 -13.24
C PHE A 24 8.79 18.93 -11.85
N ALA A 25 7.92 18.48 -10.94
CA ALA A 25 8.12 18.78 -9.53
C ALA A 25 9.45 18.14 -9.06
N PRO A 26 10.25 18.86 -8.25
CA PRO A 26 11.54 18.35 -7.81
C PRO A 26 11.37 17.14 -6.90
N SER A 27 12.18 16.10 -7.10
CA SER A 27 12.20 14.93 -6.22
C SER A 27 12.60 15.32 -4.79
N PRO A 28 11.88 14.86 -3.75
CA PRO A 28 12.25 15.16 -2.38
C PRO A 28 13.54 14.41 -2.02
N ILE A 29 14.52 15.13 -1.47
CA ILE A 29 15.80 14.56 -1.05
C ILE A 29 15.83 14.52 0.48
N TYR A 30 15.95 13.34 1.06
CA TYR A 30 16.01 13.16 2.52
C TYR A 30 17.43 12.87 2.99
N CYS A 31 17.74 13.36 4.20
CA CYS A 31 18.97 13.00 4.87
C CYS A 31 18.88 11.57 5.44
N SER A 32 19.73 10.65 5.00
CA SER A 32 19.80 9.27 5.46
C SER A 32 20.16 9.10 6.95
N SER A 33 20.66 10.16 7.60
CA SER A 33 20.99 10.13 9.04
C SER A 33 19.86 10.62 9.94
N CYS A 34 19.20 11.74 9.59
CA CYS A 34 18.15 12.34 10.43
C CYS A 34 16.75 12.29 9.83
N ASN A 35 16.60 11.72 8.63
CA ASN A 35 15.37 11.67 7.85
C ASN A 35 14.70 13.02 7.59
N VAL A 36 15.45 14.14 7.72
CA VAL A 36 14.94 15.48 7.41
C VAL A 36 15.04 15.76 5.92
N LEU A 37 13.97 16.32 5.36
CA LEU A 37 13.91 16.80 3.99
C LEU A 37 14.92 17.95 3.75
N ILE A 38 15.77 17.80 2.75
CA ILE A 38 16.71 18.82 2.29
C ILE A 38 15.93 19.82 1.43
N LYS A 39 15.81 21.05 1.95
CA LYS A 39 15.11 22.15 1.28
C LYS A 39 15.69 22.41 -0.12
N ARG A 40 14.84 22.91 -1.03
CA ARG A 40 15.27 23.41 -2.34
C ARG A 40 16.35 24.48 -2.17
N ASN A 41 17.33 24.44 -3.06
CA ASN A 41 18.59 25.20 -3.00
C ASN A 41 19.47 24.91 -1.78
N GLY A 42 19.08 23.97 -0.92
CA GLY A 42 19.86 23.49 0.20
C GLY A 42 21.08 22.69 -0.27
N VAL A 43 22.17 22.82 0.46
CA VAL A 43 23.39 22.03 0.24
C VAL A 43 23.23 20.68 0.91
N TYR A 44 23.61 19.63 0.19
CA TYR A 44 23.69 18.27 0.70
C TYR A 44 24.97 17.58 0.26
N TYR A 45 25.25 16.44 0.89
CA TYR A 45 26.44 15.64 0.65
C TYR A 45 26.01 14.22 0.34
N CYS A 46 26.41 13.66 -0.80
CA CYS A 46 26.05 12.29 -1.16
C CYS A 46 27.29 11.49 -1.58
N THR A 47 27.25 10.18 -1.42
CA THR A 47 28.28 9.30 -1.98
C THR A 47 28.26 9.35 -3.51
N SER A 48 29.42 9.22 -4.15
CA SER A 48 29.53 8.95 -5.58
C SER A 48 29.03 7.54 -5.85
N ASN A 49 28.09 7.38 -6.77
CA ASN A 49 27.53 6.08 -7.12
C ASN A 49 28.62 5.20 -7.75
N GLU A 50 28.76 3.97 -7.27
CA GLU A 50 28.98 2.79 -8.11
C GLU A 50 28.86 1.46 -7.34
N ILE A 51 29.14 1.41 -6.02
CA ILE A 51 29.13 0.14 -5.24
C ILE A 51 28.59 0.29 -3.80
N ASP A 52 28.74 1.45 -3.17
CA ASP A 52 28.28 1.70 -1.79
C ASP A 52 26.82 2.17 -1.73
N VAL A 53 26.11 1.88 -0.62
CA VAL A 53 24.76 2.39 -0.33
C VAL A 53 24.71 3.90 -0.60
N GLN A 54 23.78 4.34 -1.46
CA GLN A 54 23.65 5.75 -1.83
C GLN A 54 23.12 6.56 -0.63
N CYS A 55 24.03 7.02 0.23
CA CYS A 55 23.71 7.81 1.40
C CYS A 55 23.71 9.30 1.05
N THR A 56 22.67 10.01 1.48
CA THR A 56 22.55 11.46 1.32
C THR A 56 22.50 12.12 2.70
N PHE A 57 23.29 13.16 2.93
CA PHE A 57 23.41 13.83 4.22
C PHE A 57 23.12 15.33 4.07
N CYS A 58 22.28 15.88 4.96
CA CYS A 58 22.08 17.32 5.04
C CYS A 58 23.33 18.01 5.58
N ALA A 59 23.47 19.32 5.33
CA ALA A 59 24.60 20.10 5.83
C ALA A 59 24.78 20.01 7.35
N SER A 60 23.68 19.98 8.11
CA SER A 60 23.73 19.87 9.57
C SER A 60 24.32 18.53 10.02
N CYS A 61 23.82 17.40 9.51
CA CYS A 61 24.36 16.07 9.85
C CYS A 61 25.81 15.90 9.41
N HIS A 62 26.15 16.43 8.23
CA HIS A 62 27.54 16.44 7.79
C HIS A 62 28.44 17.22 8.75
N ASN A 63 28.01 18.40 9.21
CA ASN A 63 28.83 19.26 10.06
C ASN A 63 28.89 18.82 11.53
N CYS A 64 27.83 18.17 12.06
CA CYS A 64 27.79 17.70 13.45
C CYS A 64 28.78 16.57 13.76
N CYS A 65 29.11 15.71 12.79
CA CYS A 65 30.09 14.64 13.00
C CYS A 65 31.52 15.21 13.01
N ARG A 66 32.16 15.32 14.18
CA ARG A 66 33.56 15.79 14.28
C ARG A 66 34.58 14.78 13.76
N GLY A 67 34.25 13.49 13.77
CA GLY A 67 35.05 12.45 13.13
C GLY A 67 34.88 12.48 11.61
N GLY A 68 35.94 12.10 10.87
CA GLY A 68 35.94 12.03 9.40
C GLY A 68 34.93 11.05 8.77
N THR A 69 34.05 10.45 9.57
CA THR A 69 33.04 9.45 9.17
C THR A 69 31.66 9.79 9.74
N ILE A 70 30.60 9.54 8.98
CA ILE A 70 29.19 9.71 9.37
C ILE A 70 28.53 8.33 9.41
N LYS A 71 27.78 8.03 10.48
CA LYS A 71 27.04 6.77 10.61
C LYS A 71 25.66 6.88 9.93
N CYS A 72 25.31 5.88 9.13
CA CYS A 72 24.03 5.76 8.42
C CYS A 72 23.60 4.29 8.39
N GLY A 73 22.48 3.94 9.04
CA GLY A 73 21.92 2.58 8.97
C GLY A 73 22.87 1.45 9.40
N GLY A 74 23.77 1.71 10.35
CA GLY A 74 24.82 0.77 10.77
C GLY A 74 26.12 0.84 9.97
N ILE A 75 26.14 1.54 8.84
CA ILE A 75 27.31 1.73 7.97
C ILE A 75 28.02 3.04 8.33
N SER A 76 29.35 3.03 8.39
CA SER A 76 30.15 4.24 8.61
C SER A 76 30.72 4.75 7.28
N VAL A 77 30.24 5.90 6.81
CA VAL A 77 30.61 6.51 5.53
C VAL A 77 31.67 7.59 5.77
N SER A 78 32.83 7.49 5.10
CA SER A 78 33.87 8.53 5.15
C SER A 78 33.42 9.82 4.46
N LYS A 79 33.64 10.96 5.10
CA LYS A 79 33.35 12.29 4.56
C LYS A 79 34.15 12.61 3.31
N ALA A 80 35.36 12.06 3.17
CA ALA A 80 36.19 12.24 1.99
C ALA A 80 35.56 11.64 0.72
N LYS A 81 34.65 10.66 0.87
CA LYS A 81 33.90 10.04 -0.23
C LYS A 81 32.59 10.79 -0.57
N LEU A 82 32.28 11.88 0.13
CA LEU A 82 31.04 12.62 -0.07
C LEU A 82 31.23 13.81 -1.01
N HIS A 83 30.38 13.89 -2.01
CA HIS A 83 30.31 15.02 -2.92
C HIS A 83 29.27 16.03 -2.44
N LYS A 84 29.71 17.28 -2.29
CA LYS A 84 28.84 18.42 -2.01
C LYS A 84 28.02 18.72 -3.27
N ARG A 85 26.70 18.71 -3.14
CA ARG A 85 25.73 19.06 -4.18
C ARG A 85 24.73 20.07 -3.65
N LYS A 86 23.98 20.68 -4.57
CA LYS A 86 22.90 21.62 -4.26
C LYS A 86 21.59 21.04 -4.79
N ASN A 87 20.53 21.14 -4.01
CA ASN A 87 19.20 20.68 -4.42
C ASN A 87 18.53 21.73 -5.32
N ASN A 88 19.06 21.93 -6.52
CA ASN A 88 18.59 22.93 -7.49
C ASN A 88 18.41 22.34 -8.90
N GLU A 89 18.32 21.02 -9.01
CA GLU A 89 18.06 20.36 -10.28
C GLU A 89 16.62 20.62 -10.72
N GLU A 90 16.47 21.03 -11.98
CA GLU A 90 15.18 21.28 -12.61
C GLU A 90 15.10 20.42 -13.87
N ILE A 91 14.17 19.47 -13.87
CA ILE A 91 13.99 18.53 -14.97
C ILE A 91 12.86 19.08 -15.84
N GLU A 92 13.17 19.34 -17.11
CA GLU A 92 12.19 19.81 -18.08
C GLU A 92 11.38 18.65 -18.66
N GLU A 93 10.10 18.90 -18.94
CA GLU A 93 9.26 17.93 -19.63
C GLU A 93 9.74 17.68 -21.06
N SER A 94 9.75 16.41 -21.47
CA SER A 94 10.11 16.01 -22.82
C SER A 94 9.09 16.50 -23.87
N TRP A 95 9.55 16.58 -25.11
CA TRP A 95 8.77 17.05 -26.26
C TRP A 95 8.57 15.95 -27.32
N VAL A 96 7.49 16.05 -28.08
CA VAL A 96 7.18 15.22 -29.25
C VAL A 96 6.75 16.10 -30.41
N GLN A 97 7.22 15.79 -31.62
CA GLN A 97 6.87 16.50 -32.85
C GLN A 97 5.82 15.74 -33.62
N CYS A 98 4.78 16.43 -34.10
CA CYS A 98 3.78 15.85 -34.99
C CYS A 98 4.38 15.57 -36.38
N ASP A 99 4.29 14.34 -36.88
CA ASP A 99 4.81 13.96 -38.19
C ASP A 99 4.03 14.59 -39.36
N LYS A 100 2.79 15.04 -39.11
CA LYS A 100 1.94 15.64 -40.15
C LYS A 100 2.11 17.16 -40.29
N CYS A 101 2.07 17.89 -39.17
CA CYS A 101 2.13 19.36 -39.21
C CYS A 101 3.48 19.94 -38.75
N GLY A 102 4.41 19.09 -38.29
CA GLY A 102 5.72 19.50 -37.78
C GLY A 102 5.69 20.26 -36.46
N ALA A 103 4.51 20.49 -35.86
CA ALA A 103 4.38 21.26 -34.63
C ALA A 103 4.82 20.46 -33.39
N TRP A 104 5.49 21.16 -32.46
CA TRP A 104 6.00 20.59 -31.22
C TRP A 104 4.99 20.66 -30.07
N GLN A 105 4.99 19.62 -29.25
CA GLN A 105 4.08 19.47 -28.11
C GLN A 105 4.83 18.84 -26.94
N HIS A 106 4.50 19.23 -25.71
CA HIS A 106 4.98 18.48 -24.54
C HIS A 106 4.44 17.05 -24.59
N GLN A 107 5.29 16.06 -24.36
CA GLN A 107 4.97 14.63 -24.37
C GLN A 107 3.78 14.31 -23.45
N ILE A 108 3.72 14.95 -22.27
CA ILE A 108 2.62 14.80 -21.31
C ILE A 108 1.32 15.43 -21.82
N CYS A 109 1.38 16.62 -22.47
CA CYS A 109 0.20 17.23 -23.10
C CYS A 109 -0.37 16.33 -24.20
N ALA A 110 0.51 15.75 -25.00
CA ALA A 110 0.18 14.87 -26.11
C ALA A 110 -0.34 13.50 -25.67
N LEU A 111 -0.19 13.14 -24.38
CA LEU A 111 -0.34 11.78 -23.87
C LEU A 111 0.44 10.77 -24.74
N PHE A 112 1.66 11.15 -25.11
CA PHE A 112 2.48 10.34 -26.00
C PHE A 112 3.28 9.28 -25.22
N ASN A 113 3.06 8.02 -25.55
CA ASN A 113 3.81 6.90 -24.98
C ASN A 113 5.05 6.60 -25.85
N ASP A 114 6.19 7.13 -25.43
CA ASP A 114 7.49 6.93 -26.06
C ASP A 114 7.92 5.44 -26.12
N LYS A 115 7.45 4.61 -25.18
CA LYS A 115 7.81 3.19 -25.11
C LYS A 115 7.20 2.35 -26.22
N ARG A 116 6.13 2.82 -26.84
CA ARG A 116 5.54 2.15 -28.01
C ARG A 116 6.29 2.44 -29.30
N ASN A 117 7.13 3.47 -29.30
CA ASN A 117 7.92 3.87 -30.46
C ASN A 117 9.39 3.44 -30.36
N LEU A 118 9.67 2.34 -29.64
CA LEU A 118 11.00 1.74 -29.58
C LEU A 118 11.37 1.23 -30.98
N GLY A 119 12.19 2.01 -31.69
CA GLY A 119 12.60 1.74 -33.08
C GLY A 119 12.28 2.85 -34.08
N GLY A 120 11.58 3.93 -33.68
CA GLY A 120 11.32 5.08 -34.54
C GLY A 120 10.33 4.85 -35.69
N ASN A 121 9.62 3.72 -35.67
CA ASN A 121 8.73 3.29 -36.75
C ASN A 121 7.26 3.67 -36.55
N ALA A 122 6.90 4.29 -35.42
CA ALA A 122 5.52 4.73 -35.16
C ALA A 122 5.40 6.24 -35.36
N GLU A 123 4.57 6.64 -36.31
CA GLU A 123 4.21 8.04 -36.53
C GLU A 123 3.36 8.56 -35.36
N TYR A 124 3.70 9.75 -34.87
CA TYR A 124 2.89 10.54 -33.97
C TYR A 124 2.11 11.60 -34.75
N ILE A 125 0.79 11.43 -34.80
CA ILE A 125 -0.13 12.44 -35.31
C ILE A 125 -0.78 13.16 -34.13
N CYS A 126 -0.67 14.49 -34.10
CA CYS A 126 -1.18 15.26 -32.97
C CYS A 126 -2.71 15.37 -32.95
N PRO A 127 -3.33 15.61 -31.77
CA PRO A 127 -4.78 15.68 -31.64
C PRO A 127 -5.46 16.67 -32.59
N ILE A 128 -4.83 17.82 -32.87
CA ILE A 128 -5.37 18.83 -33.79
C ILE A 128 -5.41 18.29 -35.22
N CYS A 129 -4.33 17.63 -35.66
CA CYS A 129 -4.27 16.99 -36.97
C CYS A 129 -5.28 15.84 -37.10
N SER A 130 -5.40 15.01 -36.07
CA SER A 130 -6.38 13.92 -36.03
C SER A 130 -7.82 14.44 -36.08
N LEU A 131 -8.15 15.52 -35.34
CA LEU A 131 -9.47 16.14 -35.38
C LEU A 131 -9.80 16.71 -36.76
N ASN A 132 -8.82 17.34 -37.43
CA ASN A 132 -9.01 17.86 -38.79
C ASN A 132 -9.23 16.73 -39.82
N GLU A 133 -8.62 15.55 -39.62
CA GLU A 133 -8.89 14.37 -40.46
C GLU A 133 -10.30 13.83 -40.22
N ILE A 134 -10.72 13.71 -38.96
CA ILE A 134 -12.06 13.24 -38.60
C ILE A 134 -13.13 14.19 -39.14
N GLY A 135 -12.92 15.50 -39.03
CA GLY A 135 -13.85 16.51 -39.55
C GLY A 135 -13.98 16.53 -41.08
N ASN A 136 -12.99 16.00 -41.81
CA ASN A 136 -12.95 15.98 -43.27
C ASN A 136 -13.30 14.60 -43.88
N ALA A 137 -13.40 13.54 -43.07
CA ALA A 137 -13.70 12.18 -43.53
C ALA A 137 -15.16 11.79 -43.24
N THR A 138 -15.90 11.34 -44.26
CA THR A 138 -17.26 10.75 -44.13
C THR A 138 -17.28 9.36 -43.49
N LEU A 139 -16.11 8.75 -43.32
CA LEU A 139 -15.90 7.46 -42.65
C LEU A 139 -14.79 7.65 -41.63
N ILE A 140 -15.14 7.61 -40.34
CA ILE A 140 -14.21 7.64 -39.22
C ILE A 140 -13.35 6.37 -39.31
N PRO A 141 -12.05 6.44 -39.67
CA PRO A 141 -11.18 5.32 -39.37
C PRO A 141 -11.11 5.27 -37.83
N PRO A 142 -11.28 4.11 -37.19
CA PRO A 142 -11.07 4.01 -35.75
C PRO A 142 -9.68 4.58 -35.47
N LEU A 143 -9.57 5.51 -34.50
CA LEU A 143 -8.29 5.96 -33.98
C LEU A 143 -7.44 4.71 -33.75
N LYS A 144 -6.52 4.41 -34.68
CA LYS A 144 -5.49 3.41 -34.43
C LYS A 144 -4.75 3.96 -33.22
N VAL A 145 -4.60 3.13 -32.19
CA VAL A 145 -3.40 2.98 -31.34
C VAL A 145 -3.88 2.38 -30.01
N GLY A 146 -3.56 1.10 -29.80
CA GLY A 146 -4.04 0.26 -28.69
C GLY A 146 -3.56 0.69 -27.31
N ILE A 147 -3.97 1.87 -26.82
CA ILE A 147 -3.81 2.31 -25.43
C ILE A 147 -4.69 1.39 -24.58
N LEU A 148 -4.05 0.60 -23.71
CA LEU A 148 -4.77 -0.28 -22.80
C LEU A 148 -5.60 0.58 -21.85
N ARG A 149 -6.91 0.33 -21.79
CA ARG A 149 -7.82 1.02 -20.88
C ARG A 149 -7.88 0.27 -19.55
N ALA A 150 -8.30 0.96 -18.49
CA ALA A 150 -8.54 0.30 -17.21
C ALA A 150 -9.58 -0.83 -17.34
N GLY A 151 -10.60 -0.62 -18.17
CA GLY A 151 -11.64 -1.61 -18.46
C GLY A 151 -11.12 -2.89 -19.11
N ASP A 152 -10.01 -2.81 -19.85
CA ASP A 152 -9.41 -3.93 -20.60
C ASP A 152 -8.53 -4.84 -19.72
N LEU A 153 -8.22 -4.40 -18.49
CA LEU A 153 -7.47 -5.21 -17.53
C LEU A 153 -8.28 -6.45 -17.11
N PRO A 154 -7.61 -7.58 -16.78
CA PRO A 154 -8.27 -8.80 -16.33
C PRO A 154 -9.23 -8.54 -15.16
N ARG A 155 -10.43 -9.12 -15.26
CA ARG A 155 -11.45 -9.07 -14.21
C ARG A 155 -11.20 -10.17 -13.18
N THR A 156 -11.61 -9.92 -11.95
CA THR A 156 -11.57 -10.86 -10.81
C THR A 156 -12.91 -10.79 -10.09
N LYS A 157 -13.28 -11.85 -9.38
CA LYS A 157 -14.49 -11.89 -8.55
C LYS A 157 -14.48 -10.75 -7.52
N LEU A 158 -13.32 -10.50 -6.90
CA LEU A 158 -13.18 -9.37 -5.98
C LEU A 158 -13.37 -8.04 -6.71
N GLY A 159 -12.69 -7.82 -7.84
CA GLY A 159 -12.86 -6.59 -8.63
C GLY A 159 -14.32 -6.34 -9.01
N ASP A 160 -15.00 -7.37 -9.50
CA ASP A 160 -16.41 -7.30 -9.92
C ASP A 160 -17.35 -7.05 -8.73
N CYS A 161 -17.13 -7.71 -7.58
CA CYS A 161 -17.87 -7.50 -6.32
C CYS A 161 -17.83 -6.01 -5.93
N LEU A 162 -16.64 -5.41 -6.00
CA LEU A 162 -16.42 -4.01 -5.64
C LEU A 162 -17.04 -3.03 -6.64
N GLU A 163 -16.87 -3.25 -7.95
CA GLU A 163 -17.48 -2.40 -8.99
C GLU A 163 -19.00 -2.38 -8.88
N GLN A 164 -19.62 -3.56 -8.77
CA GLN A 164 -21.08 -3.69 -8.69
C GLN A 164 -21.63 -2.98 -7.46
N ARG A 165 -20.94 -3.09 -6.31
CA ARG A 165 -21.33 -2.38 -5.09
C ARG A 165 -21.26 -0.87 -5.29
N ILE A 166 -20.14 -0.35 -5.79
CA ILE A 166 -19.96 1.10 -6.01
C ILE A 166 -21.03 1.63 -6.97
N GLN A 167 -21.28 0.93 -8.08
CA GLN A 167 -22.29 1.32 -9.06
C GLN A 167 -23.69 1.37 -8.45
N ARG A 168 -24.07 0.34 -7.68
CA ARG A 168 -25.36 0.29 -6.97
C ARG A 168 -25.51 1.44 -5.98
N ARG A 169 -24.50 1.67 -5.14
CA ARG A 169 -24.54 2.70 -4.08
C ARG A 169 -24.51 4.12 -4.65
N LEU A 170 -23.77 4.36 -5.73
CA LEU A 170 -23.80 5.64 -6.45
C LEU A 170 -25.15 5.93 -7.10
N LYS A 171 -25.82 4.90 -7.64
CA LYS A 171 -27.17 5.04 -8.19
C LYS A 171 -28.17 5.44 -7.10
N GLU A 172 -28.17 4.72 -5.98
CA GLU A 172 -29.03 5.00 -4.82
C GLU A 172 -28.78 6.43 -4.27
N GLU A 173 -27.51 6.82 -4.13
CA GLU A 173 -27.10 8.14 -3.68
C GLU A 173 -27.57 9.25 -4.64
N ARG A 174 -27.39 9.07 -5.95
CA ARG A 174 -27.84 10.01 -7.00
C ARG A 174 -29.36 10.15 -7.02
N GLU A 175 -30.10 9.06 -6.85
CA GLU A 175 -31.56 9.08 -6.73
C GLU A 175 -32.02 9.87 -5.50
N GLN A 176 -31.36 9.70 -4.35
CA GLN A 176 -31.66 10.46 -3.14
C GLN A 176 -31.39 11.96 -3.34
N ARG A 177 -30.25 12.34 -3.95
CA ARG A 177 -29.95 13.75 -4.27
C ARG A 177 -30.98 14.35 -5.24
N ALA A 178 -31.42 13.59 -6.23
CA ALA A 178 -32.45 14.01 -7.18
C ALA A 178 -33.78 14.30 -6.49
N LYS A 179 -34.21 13.41 -5.56
CA LYS A 179 -35.41 13.60 -4.74
C LYS A 179 -35.33 14.86 -3.88
N VAL A 180 -34.22 15.05 -3.16
CA VAL A 180 -34.02 16.23 -2.30
C VAL A 180 -33.99 17.53 -3.11
N SER A 181 -33.38 17.49 -4.30
CA SER A 181 -33.25 18.66 -5.18
C SER A 181 -34.48 18.91 -6.05
N LYS A 182 -35.51 18.04 -6.01
CA LYS A 182 -36.68 18.05 -6.89
C LYS A 182 -36.33 18.12 -8.39
N LYS A 183 -35.28 17.39 -8.77
CA LYS A 183 -34.76 17.31 -10.15
C LYS A 183 -34.88 15.89 -10.70
N GLY A 184 -34.85 15.75 -12.02
CA GLY A 184 -34.73 14.44 -12.67
C GLY A 184 -33.39 13.77 -12.37
N PHE A 185 -33.35 12.43 -12.43
CA PHE A 185 -32.13 11.63 -12.17
C PHE A 185 -30.94 12.07 -13.03
N TYR A 186 -31.18 12.30 -14.33
CA TYR A 186 -30.15 12.71 -15.29
C TYR A 186 -29.77 14.19 -15.19
N GLU A 187 -30.57 15.02 -14.52
CA GLU A 187 -30.27 16.45 -14.31
C GLU A 187 -29.29 16.68 -13.15
N VAL A 188 -29.12 15.67 -12.30
CA VAL A 188 -28.20 15.69 -11.18
C VAL A 188 -26.88 15.05 -11.59
N PRO A 189 -25.72 15.69 -11.36
CA PRO A 189 -24.42 15.10 -11.68
C PRO A 189 -24.18 13.78 -10.93
N GLY A 190 -23.64 12.79 -11.62
CA GLY A 190 -23.22 11.51 -11.07
C GLY A 190 -21.77 11.21 -11.43
N ALA A 191 -21.12 10.39 -10.60
CA ALA A 191 -19.85 9.79 -10.99
C ALA A 191 -20.11 8.66 -11.99
N GLU A 192 -19.36 8.66 -13.09
CA GLU A 192 -19.49 7.70 -14.19
C GLU A 192 -18.09 7.16 -14.54
N ASP A 193 -18.05 6.06 -15.32
CA ASP A 193 -16.82 5.40 -15.78
C ASP A 193 -15.80 5.04 -14.67
N LEU A 194 -16.28 4.49 -13.56
CA LEU A 194 -15.43 3.94 -12.50
C LEU A 194 -15.10 2.48 -12.78
N VAL A 195 -13.83 2.10 -12.62
CA VAL A 195 -13.33 0.75 -12.87
C VAL A 195 -12.43 0.32 -11.71
N VAL A 196 -12.73 -0.82 -11.08
CA VAL A 196 -11.91 -1.44 -10.03
C VAL A 196 -11.23 -2.67 -10.58
N ARG A 197 -9.91 -2.77 -10.39
CA ARG A 197 -9.11 -3.92 -10.84
C ARG A 197 -8.20 -4.40 -9.74
N VAL A 198 -8.14 -5.71 -9.59
CA VAL A 198 -7.12 -6.40 -8.79
C VAL A 198 -5.97 -6.72 -9.73
N VAL A 199 -4.82 -6.08 -9.53
CA VAL A 199 -3.65 -6.22 -10.42
C VAL A 199 -2.58 -7.18 -9.89
N VAL A 200 -2.69 -7.54 -8.61
CA VAL A 200 -1.92 -8.60 -7.96
C VAL A 200 -2.89 -9.41 -7.11
N SER A 201 -2.81 -10.72 -7.20
CA SER A 201 -3.44 -11.71 -6.32
C SER A 201 -2.48 -12.89 -6.26
N ALA A 202 -1.53 -12.83 -5.32
CA ALA A 202 -0.40 -13.75 -5.33
C ALA A 202 -0.06 -14.25 -3.92
N LYS A 203 0.23 -15.56 -3.83
CA LYS A 203 0.67 -16.16 -2.56
C LYS A 203 2.06 -15.63 -2.20
N ARG A 204 2.23 -15.24 -0.96
CA ARG A 204 3.46 -14.74 -0.33
C ARG A 204 3.66 -15.44 0.99
N LYS A 205 4.88 -15.35 1.52
CA LYS A 205 5.24 -15.87 2.83
C LYS A 205 5.81 -14.73 3.67
N LEU A 206 5.25 -14.57 4.87
CA LEU A 206 5.74 -13.62 5.85
C LEU A 206 6.64 -14.35 6.84
N GLU A 207 7.93 -14.04 6.81
CA GLU A 207 8.90 -14.58 7.77
C GLU A 207 8.87 -13.81 9.09
N VAL A 208 8.82 -14.55 10.19
CA VAL A 208 8.94 -13.98 11.53
C VAL A 208 10.40 -13.72 11.83
N LYS A 209 10.69 -12.52 12.35
CA LYS A 209 12.05 -12.11 12.70
C LYS A 209 12.66 -13.08 13.70
N LYS A 210 13.84 -13.63 13.36
CA LYS A 210 14.54 -14.65 14.15
C LYS A 210 14.74 -14.25 15.62
N GLN A 211 15.03 -12.97 15.89
CA GLN A 211 15.18 -12.44 17.25
C GLN A 211 13.93 -12.70 18.12
N PHE A 212 12.73 -12.59 17.54
CA PHE A 212 11.49 -12.87 18.26
C PHE A 212 11.34 -14.36 18.59
N LEU A 213 11.64 -15.24 17.63
CA LEU A 213 11.60 -16.69 17.81
C LEU A 213 12.61 -17.16 18.86
N ASP A 214 13.85 -16.65 18.79
CA ASP A 214 14.94 -16.96 19.71
C ASP A 214 14.64 -16.48 21.15
N THR A 215 13.89 -15.37 21.29
CA THR A 215 13.49 -14.84 22.61
C THR A 215 12.37 -15.67 23.25
N PHE A 216 11.45 -16.20 22.43
CA PHE A 216 10.25 -16.89 22.90
C PHE A 216 10.10 -18.34 22.36
N PRO A 217 11.12 -19.21 22.47
CA PRO A 217 11.08 -20.54 21.88
C PRO A 217 9.97 -21.42 22.50
N HIS A 218 9.68 -21.20 23.79
CA HIS A 218 8.66 -21.93 24.54
C HIS A 218 7.22 -21.61 24.13
N LEU A 219 6.98 -20.57 23.32
CA LEU A 219 5.64 -20.20 22.87
C LEU A 219 5.22 -20.92 21.58
N ASN A 220 6.12 -21.70 20.95
CA ASN A 220 5.86 -22.40 19.68
C ASN A 220 5.26 -21.49 18.60
N TYR A 221 5.76 -20.26 18.50
CA TYR A 221 5.29 -19.31 17.51
C TYR A 221 5.73 -19.75 16.10
N PRO A 222 4.86 -19.72 15.08
CA PRO A 222 5.25 -20.10 13.73
C PRO A 222 6.40 -19.24 13.20
N ALA A 223 7.31 -19.85 12.44
CA ALA A 223 8.42 -19.14 11.81
C ALA A 223 8.00 -18.38 10.54
N GLU A 224 6.92 -18.82 9.89
CA GLU A 224 6.38 -18.19 8.69
C GLU A 224 4.84 -18.23 8.69
N PHE A 225 4.23 -17.25 8.03
CA PHE A 225 2.79 -17.21 7.77
C PHE A 225 2.54 -17.08 6.26
N PRO A 226 1.86 -18.05 5.62
CA PRO A 226 1.41 -17.89 4.24
C PRO A 226 0.27 -16.87 4.18
N TYR A 227 0.28 -16.01 3.16
CA TYR A 227 -0.78 -15.05 2.91
C TYR A 227 -0.94 -14.77 1.42
N CYS A 228 -2.08 -14.22 1.02
CA CYS A 228 -2.29 -13.71 -0.33
C CYS A 228 -2.14 -12.18 -0.33
N LEU A 229 -1.20 -11.66 -1.11
CA LEU A 229 -1.07 -10.24 -1.38
C LEU A 229 -2.06 -9.85 -2.47
N LYS A 230 -2.91 -8.85 -2.20
CA LYS A 230 -3.74 -8.24 -3.23
C LYS A 230 -3.51 -6.75 -3.35
N VAL A 231 -3.48 -6.29 -4.61
CA VAL A 231 -3.38 -4.87 -4.95
C VAL A 231 -4.61 -4.45 -5.74
N ILE A 232 -5.42 -3.61 -5.12
CA ILE A 232 -6.70 -3.14 -5.64
C ILE A 232 -6.52 -1.70 -6.12
N LEU A 233 -6.83 -1.46 -7.39
CA LEU A 233 -6.73 -0.15 -8.03
C LEU A 233 -8.12 0.32 -8.46
N LEU A 234 -8.43 1.59 -8.24
CA LEU A 234 -9.64 2.23 -8.73
C LEU A 234 -9.27 3.33 -9.72
N PHE A 235 -9.85 3.24 -10.91
CA PHE A 235 -9.71 4.17 -12.00
C PHE A 235 -11.01 4.93 -12.23
N GLN A 236 -10.90 6.15 -12.72
CA GLN A 236 -12.02 6.90 -13.27
C GLN A 236 -11.64 7.47 -14.64
N LYS A 237 -12.52 7.33 -15.63
CA LYS A 237 -12.34 8.00 -16.92
C LYS A 237 -12.75 9.47 -16.80
N ILE A 238 -11.80 10.38 -17.02
CA ILE A 238 -12.01 11.82 -16.97
C ILE A 238 -11.54 12.42 -18.28
N GLU A 239 -12.47 13.08 -18.99
CA GLU A 239 -12.22 13.67 -20.32
C GLU A 239 -11.64 12.63 -21.30
N GLY A 240 -12.21 11.41 -21.29
CA GLY A 240 -11.82 10.32 -22.18
C GLY A 240 -10.57 9.54 -21.77
N VAL A 241 -9.93 9.86 -20.65
CA VAL A 241 -8.67 9.23 -20.20
C VAL A 241 -8.87 8.57 -18.83
N ASP A 242 -8.45 7.31 -18.70
CA ASP A 242 -8.46 6.61 -17.41
C ASP A 242 -7.39 7.18 -16.47
N ILE A 243 -7.83 7.61 -15.29
CA ILE A 243 -6.96 8.12 -14.22
C ILE A 243 -7.02 7.17 -13.04
N LEU A 244 -5.87 6.67 -12.61
CA LEU A 244 -5.73 5.93 -11.37
C LEU A 244 -5.89 6.90 -10.19
N ILE A 245 -6.98 6.74 -9.44
CA ILE A 245 -7.37 7.69 -8.39
C ILE A 245 -7.22 7.16 -6.97
N PHE A 246 -7.12 5.84 -6.82
CA PHE A 246 -6.99 5.17 -5.52
C PHE A 246 -6.28 3.82 -5.69
N GLY A 247 -5.47 3.46 -4.69
CA GLY A 247 -4.81 2.16 -4.62
C GLY A 247 -4.76 1.64 -3.19
N ALA A 248 -4.91 0.32 -3.03
CA ALA A 248 -4.80 -0.36 -1.73
C ALA A 248 -4.02 -1.67 -1.84
N TYR A 249 -3.19 -1.93 -0.83
CA TYR A 249 -2.46 -3.18 -0.62
C TYR A 249 -3.06 -3.89 0.59
N VAL A 250 -3.44 -5.15 0.42
CA VAL A 250 -4.04 -5.97 1.48
C VAL A 250 -3.34 -7.32 1.59
N GLN A 251 -3.18 -7.79 2.82
CA GLN A 251 -2.65 -9.12 3.14
C GLN A 251 -3.79 -9.98 3.66
N GLU A 252 -4.11 -11.07 2.96
CA GLU A 252 -5.16 -12.01 3.34
C GLU A 252 -4.56 -13.31 3.87
N PHE A 253 -4.72 -13.58 5.16
CA PHE A 253 -4.25 -14.80 5.81
C PHE A 253 -5.41 -15.77 5.92
N GLY A 254 -5.38 -16.81 5.08
CA GLY A 254 -6.51 -17.71 4.88
C GLY A 254 -6.80 -18.66 6.05
N SER A 255 -7.74 -19.56 5.82
CA SER A 255 -8.02 -20.70 6.72
C SER A 255 -6.87 -21.71 6.81
N ASP A 256 -6.03 -21.78 5.78
CA ASP A 256 -4.82 -22.61 5.68
C ASP A 256 -3.62 -22.03 6.46
N CYS A 257 -3.67 -20.74 6.81
CA CYS A 257 -2.67 -20.10 7.64
C CYS A 257 -2.77 -20.56 9.11
N GLY A 258 -1.63 -20.74 9.77
CA GLY A 258 -1.56 -21.04 11.20
C GLY A 258 -1.97 -19.85 12.09
N HIS A 259 -2.28 -20.14 13.36
CA HIS A 259 -2.49 -19.11 14.38
C HIS A 259 -1.17 -18.34 14.67
N PRO A 260 -1.24 -17.04 15.01
CA PRO A 260 -2.45 -16.24 15.28
C PRO A 260 -3.07 -15.54 14.06
N ASN A 261 -2.51 -15.69 12.86
CA ASN A 261 -2.96 -14.96 11.67
C ASN A 261 -4.13 -15.61 10.92
N GLN A 262 -4.51 -16.85 11.27
CA GLN A 262 -5.57 -17.58 10.60
C GLN A 262 -6.87 -16.75 10.44
N ARG A 263 -7.43 -16.73 9.23
CA ARG A 263 -8.66 -16.00 8.86
C ARG A 263 -8.62 -14.49 9.18
N CYS A 264 -7.45 -13.87 9.09
CA CYS A 264 -7.27 -12.44 9.29
C CYS A 264 -6.94 -11.73 7.99
N VAL A 265 -7.37 -10.47 7.89
CA VAL A 265 -7.01 -9.57 6.79
C VAL A 265 -6.32 -8.34 7.36
N TYR A 266 -5.30 -7.83 6.69
CA TYR A 266 -4.61 -6.59 7.07
C TYR A 266 -4.58 -5.61 5.90
N ILE A 267 -5.16 -4.42 6.08
CA ILE A 267 -5.04 -3.33 5.10
C ILE A 267 -3.70 -2.66 5.34
N SER A 268 -2.71 -3.00 4.50
CA SER A 268 -1.32 -2.57 4.69
C SER A 268 -1.11 -1.11 4.33
N TYR A 269 -1.58 -0.72 3.15
CA TYR A 269 -1.43 0.62 2.62
C TYR A 269 -2.64 1.01 1.81
N LEU A 270 -3.00 2.29 1.89
CA LEU A 270 -4.04 2.91 1.09
C LEU A 270 -3.58 4.31 0.73
N ASP A 271 -3.77 4.68 -0.53
CA ASP A 271 -3.46 6.02 -1.00
C ASP A 271 -4.48 6.47 -2.06
N SER A 272 -4.57 7.78 -2.28
CA SER A 272 -5.52 8.35 -3.26
C SER A 272 -5.06 9.70 -3.78
N VAL A 273 -5.52 10.07 -4.98
CA VAL A 273 -5.34 11.42 -5.55
C VAL A 273 -6.69 12.12 -5.70
N LYS A 274 -6.68 13.44 -5.55
CA LYS A 274 -7.91 14.22 -5.36
C LYS A 274 -8.85 14.29 -6.56
N TYR A 275 -8.44 13.81 -7.73
CA TYR A 275 -9.05 14.11 -9.03
C TYR A 275 -10.40 13.46 -9.32
N PHE A 276 -10.98 12.71 -8.37
CA PHE A 276 -12.31 12.14 -8.51
C PHE A 276 -13.34 13.20 -8.94
N GLN A 277 -14.15 12.88 -9.94
CA GLN A 277 -15.22 13.72 -10.45
C GLN A 277 -16.59 13.03 -10.37
N PRO A 278 -17.69 13.78 -10.22
CA PRO A 278 -17.75 15.22 -9.97
C PRO A 278 -17.37 15.56 -8.51
N GLU A 279 -16.83 16.78 -8.30
CA GLU A 279 -16.52 17.30 -6.96
C GLU A 279 -17.79 17.85 -6.30
N ILE A 280 -18.62 16.95 -5.78
CA ILE A 280 -19.90 17.27 -5.13
C ILE A 280 -20.02 16.60 -3.75
N VAL A 281 -21.07 16.98 -3.03
CA VAL A 281 -21.40 16.49 -1.69
C VAL A 281 -22.65 15.60 -1.79
N THR A 282 -22.64 14.50 -1.04
CA THR A 282 -23.77 13.58 -0.92
C THR A 282 -24.91 14.18 -0.07
N VAL A 283 -26.05 13.50 -0.03
CA VAL A 283 -27.17 13.88 0.88
C VAL A 283 -26.74 13.87 2.35
N THR A 284 -25.81 12.99 2.73
CA THR A 284 -25.30 12.86 4.10
C THR A 284 -24.25 13.92 4.46
N GLY A 285 -23.85 14.78 3.52
CA GLY A 285 -22.92 15.88 3.75
C GLY A 285 -21.43 15.53 3.56
N GLU A 286 -21.10 14.28 3.22
CA GLU A 286 -19.72 13.89 2.88
C GLU A 286 -19.42 14.14 1.40
N SER A 287 -18.15 14.27 1.01
CA SER A 287 -17.82 14.38 -0.42
C SER A 287 -18.11 13.07 -1.14
N LEU A 288 -18.59 13.13 -2.39
CA LEU A 288 -18.86 11.94 -3.19
C LEU A 288 -17.62 11.05 -3.36
N ARG A 289 -16.44 11.67 -3.44
CA ARG A 289 -15.14 10.96 -3.42
C ARG A 289 -14.97 10.13 -2.16
N THR A 290 -15.25 10.72 -1.00
CA THR A 290 -15.16 10.01 0.30
C THR A 290 -16.16 8.87 0.36
N PHE A 291 -17.39 9.12 -0.10
CA PHE A 291 -18.44 8.11 -0.19
C PHE A 291 -17.98 6.90 -1.03
N VAL A 292 -17.40 7.11 -2.22
CA VAL A 292 -16.89 6.00 -3.06
C VAL A 292 -15.76 5.24 -2.40
N TYR A 293 -14.81 5.93 -1.76
CA TYR A 293 -13.72 5.26 -1.04
C TYR A 293 -14.24 4.44 0.16
N HIS A 294 -15.24 4.95 0.87
CA HIS A 294 -15.93 4.18 1.90
C HIS A 294 -16.63 2.96 1.30
N GLU A 295 -17.37 3.11 0.21
CA GLU A 295 -18.06 1.98 -0.43
C GLU A 295 -17.11 0.91 -0.96
N LEU A 296 -15.94 1.30 -1.46
CA LEU A 296 -14.89 0.38 -1.87
C LEU A 296 -14.37 -0.45 -0.68
N LEU A 297 -14.07 0.20 0.45
CA LEU A 297 -13.58 -0.51 1.64
C LEU A 297 -14.68 -1.36 2.30
N ILE A 298 -15.90 -0.85 2.40
CA ILE A 298 -17.03 -1.61 2.95
C ILE A 298 -17.31 -2.83 2.07
N GLY A 299 -17.29 -2.66 0.74
CA GLY A 299 -17.38 -3.77 -0.20
C GLY A 299 -16.28 -4.80 0.00
N TYR A 300 -15.04 -4.35 0.21
CA TYR A 300 -13.93 -5.26 0.48
C TYR A 300 -14.17 -6.09 1.76
N LEU A 301 -14.62 -5.45 2.85
CA LEU A 301 -14.97 -6.13 4.09
C LEU A 301 -16.15 -7.11 3.91
N GLU A 302 -17.13 -6.76 3.08
CA GLU A 302 -18.26 -7.62 2.72
C GLU A 302 -17.81 -8.87 1.96
N CYS A 303 -17.01 -8.71 0.89
CA CYS A 303 -16.50 -9.87 0.13
C CYS A 303 -15.58 -10.74 1.04
N CYS A 304 -14.80 -10.15 1.96
CA CYS A 304 -14.01 -10.89 2.95
C CYS A 304 -14.88 -11.68 3.94
N LYS A 305 -15.94 -11.06 4.46
CA LYS A 305 -16.89 -11.74 5.35
C LYS A 305 -17.57 -12.92 4.67
N GLN A 306 -18.02 -12.74 3.42
CA GLN A 306 -18.66 -13.78 2.62
C GLN A 306 -17.71 -14.94 2.33
N ARG A 307 -16.41 -14.68 2.18
CA ARG A 307 -15.36 -15.71 2.09
C ARG A 307 -14.99 -16.33 3.44
N GLY A 308 -15.54 -15.88 4.57
CA GLY A 308 -15.29 -16.48 5.88
C GLY A 308 -14.06 -15.95 6.62
N PHE A 309 -13.49 -14.80 6.22
CA PHE A 309 -12.52 -14.10 7.07
C PHE A 309 -13.20 -13.61 8.35
N GLY A 310 -12.49 -13.71 9.48
CA GLY A 310 -13.03 -13.40 10.80
C GLY A 310 -12.77 -11.98 11.26
N SER A 311 -11.58 -11.46 10.98
CA SER A 311 -11.15 -10.15 11.46
C SER A 311 -10.35 -9.39 10.41
N CYS A 312 -10.51 -8.07 10.38
CA CYS A 312 -9.70 -7.16 9.58
C CYS A 312 -8.98 -6.16 10.49
N PHE A 313 -7.70 -5.94 10.22
CA PHE A 313 -6.81 -5.08 11.00
C PHE A 313 -6.43 -3.87 10.16
N ILE A 314 -6.53 -2.68 10.77
CA ILE A 314 -6.22 -1.40 10.13
C ILE A 314 -5.34 -0.60 11.07
N TRP A 315 -4.18 -0.17 10.58
CA TRP A 315 -3.36 0.82 11.25
C TRP A 315 -3.61 2.19 10.60
N ALA A 316 -4.29 3.08 11.34
CA ALA A 316 -4.62 4.42 10.91
C ALA A 316 -3.41 5.36 10.99
N CYS A 317 -2.42 5.12 10.13
CA CYS A 317 -1.18 5.89 10.05
C CYS A 317 -1.17 6.75 8.77
N PRO A 318 -1.32 8.08 8.83
CA PRO A 318 -1.09 8.94 7.68
C PRO A 318 0.41 8.99 7.36
N PRO A 319 0.77 9.20 6.08
CA PRO A 319 2.18 9.31 5.71
C PRO A 319 2.81 10.54 6.39
N LEU A 320 4.11 10.45 6.65
CA LEU A 320 4.86 11.58 7.18
C LEU A 320 4.83 12.74 6.17
N LYS A 321 5.00 13.97 6.67
CA LYS A 321 4.94 15.15 5.81
C LYS A 321 5.99 15.08 4.70
N GLY A 322 5.53 15.00 3.45
CA GLY A 322 6.37 14.93 2.25
C GLY A 322 6.64 13.51 1.75
N GLU A 323 6.22 12.48 2.48
CA GLU A 323 6.26 11.09 2.03
C GLU A 323 4.97 10.74 1.28
N ASP A 324 5.12 9.91 0.26
CA ASP A 324 4.02 9.36 -0.52
C ASP A 324 3.92 7.84 -0.22
N TYR A 325 2.71 7.31 -0.03
CA TYR A 325 2.56 5.87 0.17
C TYR A 325 2.64 5.11 -1.14
N LEU A 326 1.83 5.50 -2.13
CA LEU A 326 1.76 4.88 -3.44
C LEU A 326 1.93 5.89 -4.57
N PHE A 327 1.23 7.03 -4.52
CA PHE A 327 1.20 7.99 -5.62
C PHE A 327 2.34 8.99 -5.50
N TYR A 328 3.32 8.88 -6.39
CA TYR A 328 4.46 9.80 -6.39
C TYR A 328 4.03 11.23 -6.72
N CYS A 329 4.38 12.15 -5.82
CA CYS A 329 4.14 13.59 -5.94
C CYS A 329 2.65 13.94 -5.98
N HIS A 330 2.04 14.06 -4.80
CA HIS A 330 0.66 14.48 -4.66
C HIS A 330 0.39 15.95 -5.09
N PRO A 331 -0.86 16.30 -5.42
CA PRO A 331 -1.24 17.68 -5.71
C PRO A 331 -0.99 18.60 -4.52
N GLU A 332 -0.44 19.80 -4.73
CA GLU A 332 -0.09 20.73 -3.65
C GLU A 332 -1.28 21.14 -2.77
N ASN A 333 -2.48 21.18 -3.35
CA ASN A 333 -3.72 21.49 -2.64
C ASN A 333 -4.42 20.26 -2.04
N GLN A 334 -3.88 19.06 -2.23
CA GLN A 334 -4.32 17.86 -1.52
C GLN A 334 -3.65 17.81 -0.15
N LYS A 335 -4.45 18.00 0.90
CA LYS A 335 -3.95 17.94 2.28
C LYS A 335 -3.95 16.50 2.79
N THR A 336 -2.79 16.03 3.25
CA THR A 336 -2.68 14.78 4.02
C THR A 336 -3.44 14.94 5.35
N PRO A 337 -4.34 14.01 5.70
CA PRO A 337 -5.06 14.06 6.97
C PRO A 337 -4.09 13.86 8.15
N HIS A 338 -4.26 14.60 9.24
CA HIS A 338 -3.62 14.27 10.52
C HIS A 338 -4.28 13.03 11.14
N ASN A 339 -3.57 12.35 12.06
CA ASN A 339 -4.00 11.10 12.72
C ASN A 339 -5.46 11.11 13.16
N GLN A 340 -5.90 12.14 13.89
CA GLN A 340 -7.27 12.23 14.39
C GLN A 340 -8.32 12.31 13.26
N LYS A 341 -8.01 13.01 12.16
CA LYS A 341 -8.92 13.12 11.01
C LYS A 341 -9.00 11.80 10.26
N LEU A 342 -7.87 11.10 10.09
CA LEU A 342 -7.83 9.78 9.47
C LEU A 342 -8.58 8.74 10.31
N ARG A 343 -8.42 8.76 11.63
CA ARG A 343 -9.21 7.91 12.55
C ARG A 343 -10.71 8.13 12.39
N LYS A 344 -11.16 9.39 12.42
CA LYS A 344 -12.58 9.72 12.22
C LYS A 344 -13.10 9.25 10.87
N TRP A 345 -12.26 9.32 9.83
CA TRP A 345 -12.61 8.82 8.49
C TRP A 345 -12.87 7.32 8.51
N TYR A 346 -11.97 6.50 9.07
CA TYR A 346 -12.20 5.06 9.24
C TYR A 346 -13.38 4.74 10.15
N GLN A 347 -13.55 5.47 11.26
CA GLN A 347 -14.69 5.28 12.17
C GLN A 347 -16.02 5.55 11.47
N SER A 348 -16.11 6.58 10.63
CA SER A 348 -17.30 6.88 9.82
C SER A 348 -17.61 5.75 8.84
N MET A 349 -16.58 5.25 8.13
CA MET A 349 -16.71 4.11 7.21
C MET A 349 -17.21 2.86 7.94
N LEU A 350 -16.61 2.53 9.09
CA LEU A 350 -16.95 1.35 9.86
C LEU A 350 -18.31 1.45 10.54
N HIS A 351 -18.73 2.64 10.97
CA HIS A 351 -20.08 2.86 11.50
C HIS A 351 -21.13 2.48 10.46
N LYS A 352 -20.96 2.95 9.22
CA LYS A 352 -21.82 2.59 8.09
C LYS A 352 -21.79 1.08 7.83
N ALA A 353 -20.62 0.45 7.90
CA ALA A 353 -20.50 -1.01 7.74
C ALA A 353 -21.22 -1.81 8.83
N VAL A 354 -21.29 -1.28 10.06
CA VAL A 354 -22.05 -1.86 11.17
C VAL A 354 -23.56 -1.70 10.95
N GLU A 355 -24.02 -0.52 10.53
CA GLU A 355 -25.43 -0.28 10.19
C GLU A 355 -25.93 -1.20 9.06
N GLU A 356 -25.05 -1.53 8.11
CA GLU A 356 -25.34 -2.46 7.01
C GLU A 356 -25.19 -3.94 7.40
N ASN A 357 -24.92 -4.27 8.68
CA ASN A 357 -24.68 -5.63 9.18
C ASN A 357 -23.51 -6.38 8.49
N ILE A 358 -22.59 -5.64 7.87
CA ILE A 358 -21.36 -6.18 7.29
C ILE A 358 -20.36 -6.40 8.42
N VAL A 359 -20.11 -5.40 9.24
CA VAL A 359 -19.24 -5.50 10.42
C VAL A 359 -20.08 -5.81 11.66
N ILE A 360 -19.69 -6.81 12.44
CA ILE A 360 -20.39 -7.17 13.69
C ILE A 360 -20.06 -6.17 14.78
N SER A 361 -18.77 -5.86 14.95
CA SER A 361 -18.32 -4.86 15.90
C SER A 361 -16.92 -4.36 15.57
N THR A 362 -16.55 -3.23 16.17
CA THR A 362 -15.21 -2.67 16.10
C THR A 362 -14.61 -2.58 17.50
N SER A 363 -13.29 -2.70 17.57
CA SER A 363 -12.48 -2.55 18.78
C SER A 363 -11.09 -2.02 18.40
N ASN A 364 -10.14 -2.05 19.33
CA ASN A 364 -8.75 -1.74 19.04
C ASN A 364 -7.81 -2.82 19.57
N LEU A 365 -6.57 -2.81 19.06
CA LEU A 365 -5.55 -3.80 19.39
C LEU A 365 -5.26 -3.87 20.90
N TYR A 366 -5.23 -2.70 21.58
CA TYR A 366 -4.99 -2.64 23.03
C TYR A 366 -6.11 -3.33 23.82
N ASP A 367 -7.35 -2.90 23.61
CA ASP A 367 -8.51 -3.42 24.33
C ASP A 367 -8.75 -4.90 23.99
N HIS A 368 -8.36 -5.34 22.80
CA HIS A 368 -8.49 -6.75 22.40
C HIS A 368 -7.44 -7.66 23.05
N TYR A 369 -6.16 -7.25 23.11
CA TYR A 369 -5.03 -8.14 23.47
C TYR A 369 -4.32 -7.82 24.80
N PHE A 370 -4.44 -6.60 25.33
CA PHE A 370 -3.61 -6.14 26.46
C PHE A 370 -4.41 -5.93 27.76
N LEU A 371 -5.74 -5.99 27.70
CA LEU A 371 -6.54 -6.00 28.93
C LEU A 371 -6.35 -7.30 29.70
N PRO A 372 -6.31 -7.25 31.05
CA PRO A 372 -6.18 -8.45 31.86
C PRO A 372 -7.25 -9.48 31.51
N PRO A 373 -6.89 -10.75 31.28
CA PRO A 373 -7.87 -11.78 30.99
C PRO A 373 -8.82 -11.91 32.17
N GLN A 374 -10.13 -11.85 31.91
CA GLN A 374 -11.12 -12.24 32.91
C GLN A 374 -11.09 -13.75 33.12
N ARG A 375 -11.67 -14.22 34.22
CA ARG A 375 -11.72 -15.65 34.56
C ARG A 375 -12.39 -16.45 33.43
N GLY A 376 -11.74 -17.53 32.99
CA GLY A 376 -12.17 -18.35 31.84
C GLY A 376 -11.57 -17.92 30.50
N MET A 377 -11.07 -16.68 30.38
CA MET A 377 -10.36 -16.22 29.19
C MET A 377 -8.93 -16.77 29.16
N ILE A 378 -8.47 -17.08 27.95
CA ILE A 378 -7.12 -17.55 27.74
C ILE A 378 -6.10 -16.44 28.02
N LYS A 379 -5.00 -16.78 28.72
CA LYS A 379 -3.93 -15.80 28.97
C LYS A 379 -3.27 -15.41 27.65
N ILE A 380 -3.35 -14.15 27.27
CA ILE A 380 -2.72 -13.62 26.05
C ILE A 380 -1.20 -13.50 26.28
N THR A 381 -0.44 -14.17 25.42
CA THR A 381 1.03 -14.11 25.34
C THR A 381 1.42 -13.42 24.04
N ALA A 382 2.71 -13.12 23.86
CA ALA A 382 3.22 -12.56 22.61
C ALA A 382 2.87 -13.42 21.39
N ALA A 383 2.73 -14.74 21.58
CA ALA A 383 2.37 -15.68 20.52
C ALA A 383 0.90 -15.63 20.04
N ARG A 384 0.06 -14.78 20.64
CA ARG A 384 -1.32 -14.55 20.20
C ARG A 384 -1.52 -13.26 19.43
N LEU A 385 -0.49 -12.44 19.28
CA LEU A 385 -0.56 -11.20 18.52
C LEU A 385 -0.42 -11.51 17.01
N PRO A 386 -1.40 -11.13 16.16
CA PRO A 386 -1.31 -11.31 14.72
C PRO A 386 -0.13 -10.55 14.12
N TYR A 387 0.75 -11.24 13.38
CA TYR A 387 2.00 -10.69 12.88
C TYR A 387 1.88 -10.34 11.40
N PHE A 388 1.95 -9.06 11.08
CA PHE A 388 1.76 -8.56 9.71
C PHE A 388 3.03 -7.88 9.18
N GLU A 389 3.20 -7.93 7.87
CA GLU A 389 4.30 -7.23 7.21
C GLU A 389 4.05 -5.72 7.22
N GLY A 390 5.06 -4.95 7.65
CA GLY A 390 4.99 -3.49 7.69
C GLY A 390 4.14 -2.90 8.82
N ASP A 391 3.61 -3.71 9.73
CA ASP A 391 2.82 -3.24 10.86
C ASP A 391 3.68 -2.67 12.01
N TYR A 392 3.07 -1.83 12.84
CA TYR A 392 3.76 -1.14 13.93
C TYR A 392 4.38 -2.09 14.95
N TRP A 393 3.64 -3.09 15.44
CA TRP A 393 4.12 -3.89 16.56
C TRP A 393 5.18 -4.91 16.10
N SER A 394 5.02 -5.49 14.90
CA SER A 394 6.02 -6.40 14.32
C SER A 394 7.34 -5.68 14.03
N ALA A 395 7.28 -4.40 13.61
CA ALA A 395 8.46 -3.54 13.51
C ALA A 395 9.06 -3.18 14.87
N SER A 396 8.21 -2.87 15.86
CA SER A 396 8.64 -2.44 17.20
C SER A 396 9.17 -3.57 18.10
N ALA A 397 8.81 -4.82 17.79
CA ALA A 397 9.15 -5.99 18.59
C ALA A 397 10.66 -6.14 18.81
N GLU A 398 11.49 -5.96 17.77
CA GLU A 398 12.95 -6.10 17.89
C GLU A 398 13.57 -5.07 18.82
N ASN A 399 13.15 -3.80 18.70
CA ASN A 399 13.66 -2.74 19.56
C ASN A 399 13.27 -3.02 21.02
N LEU A 400 12.05 -3.50 21.24
CA LEU A 400 11.57 -3.89 22.57
C LEU A 400 12.34 -5.07 23.15
N ILE A 401 12.65 -6.09 22.35
CA ILE A 401 13.44 -7.25 22.76
C ILE A 401 14.85 -6.78 23.18
N LYS A 402 15.52 -5.98 22.34
CA LYS A 402 16.84 -5.41 22.67
C LYS A 402 16.81 -4.57 23.95
N ASP A 403 15.77 -3.75 24.13
CA ASP A 403 15.56 -2.95 25.35
C ASP A 403 15.31 -3.80 26.60
N ILE A 404 14.83 -5.04 26.45
CA ILE A 404 14.64 -5.99 27.57
C ILE A 404 15.98 -6.67 27.87
N GLU A 405 16.66 -7.19 26.85
CA GLU A 405 17.94 -7.87 26.99
C GLU A 405 19.04 -6.97 27.59
N GLN A 406 19.12 -5.70 27.16
CA GLN A 406 20.09 -4.75 27.70
C GLN A 406 19.82 -4.41 29.18
N LYS A 407 18.55 -4.28 29.56
CA LYS A 407 18.18 -4.01 30.96
C LYS A 407 18.45 -5.21 31.87
N ASP A 408 18.25 -6.43 31.38
CA ASP A 408 18.62 -7.64 32.12
C ASP A 408 20.14 -7.68 32.40
N VAL A 409 20.97 -7.24 31.47
CA VAL A 409 22.44 -7.13 31.66
C VAL A 409 22.81 -6.03 32.67
N ASP A 410 22.17 -4.87 32.60
CA ASP A 410 22.41 -3.75 33.54
C ASP A 410 21.93 -4.06 34.97
N ASP A 411 20.79 -4.76 35.13
CA ASP A 411 20.25 -5.18 36.42
C ASP A 411 21.03 -6.34 37.05
N LEU A 412 21.72 -7.15 36.25
CA LEU A 412 22.71 -8.11 36.75
C LEU A 412 23.98 -7.42 37.28
N GLN A 413 24.31 -6.23 36.78
CA GLN A 413 25.46 -5.44 37.21
C GLN A 413 25.14 -4.47 38.37
N LYS A 414 23.88 -4.07 38.56
CA LYS A 414 23.43 -3.22 39.68
C LYS A 414 22.40 -3.96 40.53
N LYS A 415 22.76 -4.33 41.77
CA LYS A 415 21.86 -4.98 42.73
C LYS A 415 20.52 -4.24 42.88
N GLY A 416 19.47 -4.77 42.23
CA GLY A 416 18.11 -4.84 42.77
C GLY A 416 17.08 -3.85 42.24
N GLN A 417 16.35 -4.25 41.20
CA GLN A 417 14.90 -4.02 41.13
C GLN A 417 14.17 -5.33 40.82
N LYS A 418 13.69 -6.00 41.87
CA LYS A 418 12.80 -7.16 41.72
C LYS A 418 11.41 -6.65 41.30
N ILE A 419 10.89 -7.15 40.17
CA ILE A 419 9.46 -7.06 39.85
C ILE A 419 8.68 -7.62 41.06
N SER A 420 7.79 -6.80 41.63
CA SER A 420 7.00 -7.17 42.79
C SER A 420 6.18 -8.42 42.51
N SER A 421 6.29 -9.43 43.38
CA SER A 421 5.49 -10.67 43.30
C SER A 421 3.97 -10.41 43.35
N ARG A 422 3.53 -9.19 43.68
CA ARG A 422 2.12 -8.78 43.65
C ARG A 422 1.59 -8.57 42.22
N ILE A 423 2.40 -8.09 41.29
CA ILE A 423 1.98 -7.91 39.87
C ILE A 423 1.91 -9.27 39.16
N LEU A 424 2.90 -10.15 39.41
CA LEU A 424 2.91 -11.53 38.91
C LEU A 424 1.70 -12.35 39.39
N LYS A 425 1.24 -12.13 40.63
CA LYS A 425 0.02 -12.78 41.17
C LYS A 425 -1.28 -12.15 40.65
N ALA A 426 -1.33 -10.83 40.47
CA ALA A 426 -2.50 -10.13 39.90
C ALA A 426 -2.77 -10.50 38.44
N MET A 427 -1.75 -10.98 37.71
CA MET A 427 -1.85 -11.50 36.34
C MET A 427 -1.98 -13.03 36.25
N GLY A 428 -2.22 -13.73 37.37
CA GLY A 428 -2.57 -15.16 37.37
C GLY A 428 -1.41 -16.17 37.30
N HIS A 429 -0.15 -15.77 37.51
CA HIS A 429 1.01 -16.68 37.36
C HIS A 429 1.44 -17.41 38.64
N LYS A 430 1.58 -18.75 38.56
CA LYS A 430 2.20 -19.62 39.59
C LYS A 430 3.62 -20.06 39.15
N SER A 431 4.65 -19.26 39.47
CA SER A 431 6.11 -19.53 39.32
C SER A 431 6.66 -19.76 37.88
N SER A 432 7.99 -19.82 37.70
CA SER A 432 8.87 -18.68 37.37
C SER A 432 9.97 -19.12 36.38
N SER A 433 9.63 -19.44 35.13
CA SER A 433 10.64 -19.61 34.07
C SER A 433 11.10 -18.25 33.56
N ASP A 434 12.35 -18.16 33.10
CA ASP A 434 12.91 -16.94 32.51
C ASP A 434 12.10 -16.50 31.28
N GLY A 435 11.71 -17.46 30.43
CA GLY A 435 10.87 -17.22 29.25
C GLY A 435 9.50 -16.62 29.57
N ALA A 436 8.82 -17.11 30.62
CA ALA A 436 7.52 -16.57 31.03
C ALA A 436 7.63 -15.13 31.58
N LYS A 437 8.73 -14.79 32.27
CA LYS A 437 8.99 -13.41 32.72
C LYS A 437 9.25 -12.47 31.55
N LYS A 438 10.03 -12.92 30.55
CA LYS A 438 10.30 -12.17 29.32
C LYS A 438 9.02 -11.91 28.53
N ASP A 439 8.15 -12.91 28.36
CA ASP A 439 6.83 -12.74 27.71
C ASP A 439 5.98 -11.68 28.42
N ILE A 440 5.88 -11.76 29.75
CA ILE A 440 5.11 -10.80 30.55
C ILE A 440 5.68 -9.38 30.40
N LEU A 441 7.00 -9.23 30.52
CA LEU A 441 7.65 -7.93 30.42
C LEU A 441 7.53 -7.34 29.02
N PHE A 442 7.65 -8.17 27.98
CA PHE A 442 7.44 -7.77 26.60
C PHE A 442 6.02 -7.28 26.36
N MET A 443 5.01 -8.08 26.76
CA MET A 443 3.60 -7.71 26.60
C MET A 443 3.26 -6.44 27.37
N GLN A 444 3.81 -6.26 28.57
CA GLN A 444 3.63 -5.03 29.35
C GLN A 444 4.22 -3.81 28.62
N LYS A 445 5.50 -3.85 28.23
CA LYS A 445 6.15 -2.73 27.54
C LYS A 445 5.50 -2.42 26.20
N LEU A 446 5.07 -3.45 25.46
CA LEU A 446 4.38 -3.27 24.20
C LEU A 446 3.01 -2.61 24.42
N GLY A 447 2.25 -3.05 25.42
CA GLY A 447 0.99 -2.43 25.81
C GLY A 447 1.15 -0.97 26.19
N GLU A 448 2.18 -0.63 26.99
CA GLU A 448 2.51 0.75 27.37
C GLU A 448 2.84 1.64 26.15
N LYS A 449 3.48 1.09 25.11
CA LYS A 449 3.75 1.83 23.86
C LYS A 449 2.51 2.01 22.98
N ILE A 450 1.61 1.03 22.95
CA ILE A 450 0.39 1.07 22.14
C ILE A 450 -0.69 1.95 22.77
N LEU A 451 -0.83 1.93 24.11
CA LEU A 451 -1.90 2.59 24.86
C LEU A 451 -2.14 4.07 24.46
N PRO A 452 -1.12 4.94 24.31
CA PRO A 452 -1.33 6.33 23.94
C PRO A 452 -1.95 6.52 22.54
N ALA A 453 -1.70 5.56 21.64
CA ALA A 453 -2.15 5.55 20.26
C ALA A 453 -3.16 4.42 20.00
N LYS A 454 -3.83 3.89 21.03
CA LYS A 454 -4.63 2.66 20.90
C LYS A 454 -5.72 2.76 19.83
N GLU A 455 -6.32 3.94 19.68
CA GLU A 455 -7.36 4.22 18.70
C GLU A 455 -6.86 4.23 17.25
N ASP A 456 -5.54 4.28 17.03
CA ASP A 456 -4.93 4.20 15.70
C ASP A 456 -4.83 2.73 15.23
N PHE A 457 -4.97 1.73 16.13
CA PHE A 457 -4.88 0.30 15.82
C PHE A 457 -6.27 -0.34 15.86
N ILE A 458 -7.00 -0.26 14.75
CA ILE A 458 -8.40 -0.67 14.66
C ILE A 458 -8.49 -2.18 14.37
N VAL A 459 -9.34 -2.87 15.12
CA VAL A 459 -9.69 -4.29 14.89
C VAL A 459 -11.16 -4.37 14.55
N VAL A 460 -11.46 -4.85 13.34
CA VAL A 460 -12.79 -4.99 12.76
C VAL A 460 -13.20 -6.45 12.82
N HIS A 461 -14.32 -6.75 13.49
CA HIS A 461 -14.84 -8.12 13.61
C HIS A 461 -15.89 -8.37 12.53
N LEU A 462 -15.56 -9.22 11.56
CA LEU A 462 -16.43 -9.63 10.46
C LEU A 462 -17.31 -10.82 10.83
N GLN A 463 -16.77 -11.72 11.65
CA GLN A 463 -17.44 -12.88 12.22
C GLN A 463 -17.41 -12.84 13.75
N TYR A 464 -18.26 -13.64 14.39
CA TYR A 464 -18.24 -13.72 15.85
C TYR A 464 -16.94 -14.37 16.32
N VAL A 465 -16.29 -13.75 17.29
CA VAL A 465 -15.03 -14.25 17.88
C VAL A 465 -15.33 -14.65 19.32
N CYS A 466 -14.93 -15.87 19.69
CA CYS A 466 -15.10 -16.36 21.05
C CYS A 466 -14.26 -15.53 22.03
N SER A 467 -14.90 -15.03 23.09
CA SER A 467 -14.26 -14.23 24.14
C SER A 467 -13.20 -15.02 24.92
N HIS A 468 -13.35 -16.35 25.02
CA HIS A 468 -12.42 -17.19 25.78
C HIS A 468 -11.21 -17.63 24.96
N CYS A 469 -11.41 -18.29 23.81
CA CYS A 469 -10.29 -18.77 22.99
C CYS A 469 -9.77 -17.75 21.97
N ARG A 470 -10.51 -16.67 21.71
CA ARG A 470 -10.19 -15.63 20.69
C ARG A 470 -10.17 -16.14 19.25
N GLU A 471 -10.76 -17.30 19.01
CA GLU A 471 -10.94 -17.86 17.67
C GLU A 471 -12.30 -17.47 17.09
N VAL A 472 -12.37 -17.45 15.77
CA VAL A 472 -13.62 -17.26 15.03
C VAL A 472 -14.56 -18.43 15.34
N ILE A 473 -15.82 -18.13 15.63
CA ILE A 473 -16.86 -19.14 15.88
C ILE A 473 -17.33 -19.66 14.52
N LEU A 474 -16.84 -20.85 14.16
CA LEU A 474 -17.25 -21.57 12.94
C LEU A 474 -18.43 -22.52 13.16
N SER A 475 -18.85 -22.74 14.41
CA SER A 475 -20.02 -23.55 14.74
C SER A 475 -21.32 -22.86 14.33
N THR A 476 -22.36 -23.64 14.09
CA THR A 476 -23.72 -23.16 13.77
C THR A 476 -24.41 -22.47 14.95
N GLU A 477 -23.87 -22.65 16.15
CA GLU A 477 -24.38 -22.17 17.42
C GLU A 477 -23.30 -21.35 18.16
N ARG A 478 -23.74 -20.29 18.84
CA ARG A 478 -22.93 -19.47 19.74
C ARG A 478 -23.72 -19.14 21.00
N TRP A 479 -23.01 -18.83 22.09
CA TRP A 479 -23.62 -18.37 23.33
C TRP A 479 -23.22 -16.93 23.59
N PHE A 480 -24.19 -16.06 23.87
CA PHE A 480 -23.94 -14.65 24.07
C PHE A 480 -24.56 -14.13 25.35
N CYS A 481 -23.99 -13.05 25.87
CA CYS A 481 -24.56 -12.33 27.00
C CYS A 481 -25.24 -11.05 26.51
N SER A 482 -26.49 -10.84 26.87
CA SER A 482 -27.23 -9.61 26.55
C SER A 482 -26.74 -8.38 27.34
N GLN A 483 -26.05 -8.60 28.46
CA GLN A 483 -25.58 -7.56 29.37
C GLN A 483 -24.11 -7.16 29.11
N CYS A 484 -23.31 -8.03 28.50
CA CYS A 484 -21.91 -7.78 28.20
C CYS A 484 -21.70 -7.47 26.73
N LYS A 485 -21.16 -6.29 26.44
CA LYS A 485 -20.84 -5.86 25.08
C LYS A 485 -19.88 -6.85 24.41
N ASN A 486 -20.27 -7.35 23.24
CA ASN A 486 -19.48 -8.25 22.38
C ASN A 486 -19.07 -9.59 23.04
N PHE A 487 -19.69 -9.99 24.16
CA PHE A 487 -19.38 -11.28 24.78
C PHE A 487 -20.03 -12.44 24.02
N GLN A 488 -19.21 -13.37 23.57
CA GLN A 488 -19.60 -14.52 22.73
C GLN A 488 -18.76 -15.74 23.12
N LEU A 489 -19.34 -16.92 23.19
CA LEU A 489 -18.62 -18.17 23.40
C LEU A 489 -18.91 -19.15 22.25
N CYS A 490 -17.88 -19.84 21.81
CA CYS A 490 -18.05 -21.04 20.98
C CYS A 490 -18.48 -22.21 21.86
N LYS A 491 -19.07 -23.24 21.23
CA LYS A 491 -19.54 -24.46 21.90
C LYS A 491 -18.54 -25.05 22.89
N ARG A 492 -17.30 -25.29 22.43
CA ARG A 492 -16.22 -25.82 23.26
C ARG A 492 -15.96 -24.99 24.53
N CYS A 493 -15.99 -23.66 24.43
CA CYS A 493 -15.74 -22.79 25.58
C CYS A 493 -16.97 -22.68 26.49
N HIS A 494 -18.17 -22.75 25.94
CA HIS A 494 -19.41 -22.81 26.71
C HIS A 494 -19.52 -24.14 27.47
N ASP A 495 -19.33 -25.29 26.82
CA ASP A 495 -19.34 -26.61 27.45
C ASP A 495 -18.34 -26.68 28.62
N ALA A 496 -17.14 -26.10 28.44
CA ALA A 496 -16.12 -26.04 29.48
C ALA A 496 -16.56 -25.19 30.69
N GLU A 497 -17.25 -24.07 30.47
CA GLU A 497 -17.82 -23.25 31.55
C GLU A 497 -19.02 -23.94 32.22
N GLN A 498 -19.86 -24.62 31.43
CA GLN A 498 -21.02 -25.36 31.93
C GLN A 498 -20.58 -26.51 32.84
N LEU A 499 -19.51 -27.23 32.49
CA LEU A 499 -18.91 -28.27 33.33
C LEU A 499 -18.38 -27.71 34.67
N LEU A 500 -17.97 -26.45 34.72
CA LEU A 500 -17.43 -25.83 35.94
C LEU A 500 -18.53 -25.31 36.90
N TYR A 501 -19.64 -24.82 36.37
CA TYR A 501 -20.67 -24.14 37.18
C TYR A 501 -22.06 -24.80 37.16
N GLY A 502 -22.31 -25.74 36.25
CA GLY A 502 -23.59 -26.45 36.12
C GLY A 502 -24.76 -25.57 35.65
N THR A 503 -24.49 -24.35 35.18
CA THR A 503 -25.51 -23.38 34.72
C THR A 503 -24.97 -22.53 33.57
N ASP A 504 -25.85 -22.08 32.67
CA ASP A 504 -25.55 -21.19 31.54
C ASP A 504 -25.24 -19.75 32.01
N ILE A 505 -24.14 -19.59 32.73
CA ILE A 505 -23.68 -18.30 33.25
C ILE A 505 -22.20 -18.07 32.93
N HIS A 506 -21.82 -16.80 32.81
CA HIS A 506 -20.43 -16.37 32.89
C HIS A 506 -20.24 -15.36 34.02
N MET A 507 -19.00 -15.24 34.52
CA MET A 507 -18.66 -14.35 35.63
C MET A 507 -18.01 -13.06 35.13
N LEU A 508 -18.73 -11.94 35.20
CA LEU A 508 -18.15 -10.62 34.95
C LEU A 508 -17.38 -10.14 36.20
N ASN A 509 -16.10 -9.77 36.02
CA ASN A 509 -15.21 -9.25 37.07
C ASN A 509 -15.15 -10.14 38.33
N GLU A 510 -15.29 -11.45 38.16
CA GLU A 510 -15.24 -12.46 39.22
C GLU A 510 -16.31 -12.34 40.33
N LYS A 511 -17.33 -11.50 40.15
CA LYS A 511 -18.34 -11.21 41.19
C LYS A 511 -19.79 -11.21 40.71
N VAL A 512 -20.04 -10.96 39.44
CA VAL A 512 -21.42 -10.83 38.92
C VAL A 512 -21.71 -11.98 37.94
N LYS A 513 -22.78 -12.73 38.21
CA LYS A 513 -23.26 -13.82 37.36
C LYS A 513 -24.16 -13.26 36.28
N HIS A 514 -23.80 -13.46 35.02
CA HIS A 514 -24.64 -13.11 33.88
C HIS A 514 -25.05 -14.37 33.14
N SER A 515 -26.32 -14.49 32.78
CA SER A 515 -26.80 -15.60 31.94
C SER A 515 -26.27 -15.47 30.51
N VAL A 516 -25.93 -16.61 29.90
CA VAL A 516 -25.66 -16.72 28.47
C VAL A 516 -26.82 -17.40 27.77
N SER A 517 -27.12 -16.96 26.55
CA SER A 517 -28.20 -17.49 25.73
C SER A 517 -27.64 -18.01 24.42
N GLU A 518 -28.16 -19.14 23.95
CA GLU A 518 -27.81 -19.70 22.66
C GLU A 518 -28.40 -18.84 21.52
N ALA A 519 -27.63 -18.65 20.46
CA ALA A 519 -28.07 -18.03 19.23
C ALA A 519 -27.46 -18.75 18.02
N PRO A 520 -28.21 -18.82 16.90
CA PRO A 520 -27.66 -19.36 15.66
C PRO A 520 -26.59 -18.41 15.09
N VAL A 521 -25.64 -19.00 14.37
CA VAL A 521 -24.62 -18.32 13.57
C VAL A 521 -24.86 -18.67 12.11
N ASN A 522 -24.89 -17.66 11.24
CA ASN A 522 -24.90 -17.88 9.80
C ASN A 522 -23.65 -18.67 9.42
N GLY A 523 -23.81 -19.79 8.70
CA GLY A 523 -22.72 -20.70 8.37
C GLY A 523 -21.54 -19.95 7.76
N VAL A 524 -20.41 -19.93 8.48
CA VAL A 524 -19.14 -19.38 7.98
C VAL A 524 -18.52 -20.43 7.05
N PRO A 525 -18.07 -20.06 5.84
CA PRO A 525 -17.43 -21.01 4.94
C PRO A 525 -16.25 -21.76 5.57
N SER A 526 -16.07 -23.03 5.19
CA SER A 526 -15.02 -23.91 5.69
C SER A 526 -13.61 -23.47 5.29
N ASP A 527 -13.48 -22.73 4.20
CA ASP A 527 -12.24 -22.14 3.72
C ASP A 527 -12.39 -20.62 3.50
N THR A 528 -11.38 -20.01 2.88
CA THR A 528 -11.34 -18.58 2.54
C THR A 528 -10.86 -18.30 1.12
N GLU A 529 -10.80 -19.32 0.26
CA GLU A 529 -10.26 -19.14 -1.09
C GLU A 529 -11.25 -18.32 -1.93
N ASP A 530 -10.76 -17.32 -2.65
CA ASP A 530 -11.47 -16.86 -3.84
C ASP A 530 -10.88 -17.59 -5.04
N GLU A 531 -11.72 -18.28 -5.81
CA GLU A 531 -11.35 -19.00 -7.03
C GLU A 531 -10.80 -18.08 -8.16
N ASP A 532 -10.30 -16.89 -7.80
CA ASP A 532 -9.58 -15.98 -8.67
C ASP A 532 -8.23 -16.59 -9.06
N THR A 533 -7.86 -16.40 -10.32
CA THR A 533 -6.54 -16.84 -10.81
C THR A 533 -5.43 -16.08 -10.11
N THR A 534 -4.28 -16.74 -9.94
CA THR A 534 -3.08 -16.06 -9.45
C THR A 534 -2.65 -14.99 -10.45
N LEU A 535 -2.56 -13.75 -9.97
CA LEU A 535 -2.10 -12.60 -10.74
C LEU A 535 -0.80 -12.11 -10.12
N GLU A 536 0.30 -12.26 -10.85
CA GLU A 536 1.60 -11.74 -10.43
C GLU A 536 1.97 -10.50 -11.25
N ASN A 537 2.49 -9.49 -10.56
CA ASN A 537 3.02 -8.30 -11.20
C ASN A 537 4.17 -7.72 -10.39
N SER A 538 5.38 -7.80 -10.95
CA SER A 538 6.61 -7.34 -10.28
C SER A 538 6.62 -5.85 -9.95
N LEU A 539 5.90 -5.03 -10.73
CA LEU A 539 5.77 -3.60 -10.46
C LEU A 539 5.03 -3.33 -9.13
N PHE A 540 4.09 -4.19 -8.78
CA PHE A 540 3.23 -4.05 -7.61
C PHE A 540 3.55 -5.08 -6.51
N ASP A 541 4.74 -5.71 -6.56
CA ASP A 541 5.18 -6.66 -5.52
C ASP A 541 5.29 -5.99 -4.14
N SER A 542 5.67 -4.72 -4.11
CA SER A 542 5.67 -3.92 -2.89
C SER A 542 5.38 -2.46 -3.22
N ARG A 543 4.86 -1.70 -2.24
CA ARG A 543 4.68 -0.25 -2.39
C ARG A 543 5.98 0.47 -2.75
N HIS A 544 7.12 -0.01 -2.24
CA HIS A 544 8.43 0.60 -2.47
C HIS A 544 8.85 0.42 -3.92
N THR A 545 8.62 -0.77 -4.49
CA THR A 545 8.90 -1.07 -5.89
C THR A 545 8.09 -0.15 -6.80
N PHE A 546 6.78 -0.04 -6.56
CA PHE A 546 5.90 0.83 -7.35
C PHE A 546 6.26 2.31 -7.22
N LEU A 547 6.49 2.79 -6.00
CA LEU A 547 6.84 4.19 -5.76
C LEU A 547 8.20 4.55 -6.39
N LYS A 548 9.20 3.69 -6.22
CA LYS A 548 10.53 3.87 -6.82
C LYS A 548 10.44 3.89 -8.35
N PHE A 549 9.65 3.00 -8.94
CA PHE A 549 9.39 3.00 -10.37
C PHE A 549 8.79 4.32 -10.85
N CYS A 550 7.80 4.86 -10.14
CA CYS A 550 7.21 6.16 -10.47
C CYS A 550 8.22 7.31 -10.32
N GLN A 551 9.07 7.27 -9.30
CA GLN A 551 10.13 8.26 -9.07
C GLN A 551 11.18 8.25 -10.20
N GLU A 552 11.67 7.07 -10.57
CA GLU A 552 12.70 6.91 -11.62
C GLU A 552 12.21 7.35 -12.99
N ASN A 553 10.92 7.20 -13.28
CA ASN A 553 10.32 7.55 -14.56
C ASN A 553 9.58 8.91 -14.55
N GLN A 554 9.61 9.66 -13.44
CA GLN A 554 8.89 10.92 -13.25
C GLN A 554 7.37 10.82 -13.49
N TYR A 555 6.77 9.70 -13.11
CA TYR A 555 5.32 9.51 -13.13
C TYR A 555 4.66 10.18 -11.91
N GLN A 556 4.45 11.48 -12.05
CA GLN A 556 3.90 12.34 -11.00
C GLN A 556 2.36 12.36 -11.00
N PHE A 557 1.75 12.71 -9.87
CA PHE A 557 0.30 12.86 -9.71
C PHE A 557 -0.10 14.25 -9.19
N ASN A 558 0.77 15.25 -9.32
CA ASN A 558 0.59 16.58 -8.74
C ASN A 558 -0.35 17.49 -9.54
N THR A 559 -0.48 17.24 -10.84
CA THR A 559 -1.41 17.93 -11.73
C THR A 559 -2.27 16.92 -12.49
N LEU A 560 -3.44 17.33 -12.98
CA LEU A 560 -4.33 16.44 -13.71
C LEU A 560 -3.67 15.87 -14.98
N ARG A 561 -2.88 16.69 -15.70
CA ARG A 561 -2.09 16.25 -16.87
C ARG A 561 -1.09 15.15 -16.50
N HIS A 562 -0.40 15.30 -15.36
CA HIS A 562 0.56 14.30 -14.88
C HIS A 562 -0.17 13.03 -14.45
N ALA A 563 -1.27 13.15 -13.70
CA ALA A 563 -2.06 11.98 -13.30
C ALA A 563 -2.59 11.19 -14.50
N LYS A 564 -3.08 11.86 -15.55
CA LYS A 564 -3.49 11.22 -16.82
C LYS A 564 -2.33 10.51 -17.49
N TYR A 565 -1.19 11.19 -17.65
CA TYR A 565 -0.01 10.63 -18.29
C TYR A 565 0.56 9.44 -17.53
N SER A 566 0.77 9.59 -16.22
CA SER A 566 1.25 8.54 -15.31
C SER A 566 0.31 7.33 -15.33
N SER A 567 -1.01 7.54 -15.28
CA SER A 567 -1.98 6.45 -15.35
C SER A 567 -1.95 5.71 -16.70
N MET A 568 -1.83 6.44 -17.81
CA MET A 568 -1.66 5.84 -19.14
C MET A 568 -0.39 4.99 -19.21
N MET A 569 0.73 5.48 -18.65
CA MET A 569 1.99 4.74 -18.61
C MET A 569 1.87 3.50 -17.73
N ILE A 570 1.28 3.61 -16.53
CA ILE A 570 1.04 2.48 -15.63
C ILE A 570 0.18 1.41 -16.30
N LEU A 571 -0.91 1.80 -16.97
CA LEU A 571 -1.76 0.88 -17.74
C LEU A 571 -0.96 0.20 -18.86
N HIS A 572 -0.10 0.92 -19.57
CA HIS A 572 0.77 0.31 -20.58
C HIS A 572 1.66 -0.78 -19.99
N TYR A 573 2.29 -0.53 -18.84
CA TYR A 573 3.14 -1.53 -18.17
C TYR A 573 2.35 -2.71 -17.59
N LEU A 574 1.12 -2.48 -17.10
CA LEU A 574 0.22 -3.55 -16.68
C LEU A 574 -0.14 -4.48 -17.84
N GLY A 575 -0.39 -3.94 -19.04
CA GLY A 575 -0.68 -4.75 -20.24
C GLY A 575 0.55 -5.32 -20.94
N ASN A 576 1.75 -4.81 -20.62
CA ASN A 576 3.01 -5.27 -21.22
C ASN A 576 4.05 -5.55 -20.12
N PRO A 577 3.87 -6.56 -19.25
CA PRO A 577 4.78 -6.82 -18.13
C PRO A 577 6.23 -7.10 -18.58
N LYS A 578 6.42 -7.60 -19.80
CA LYS A 578 7.74 -7.81 -20.42
C LYS A 578 8.54 -6.52 -20.62
N ASP A 579 7.88 -5.37 -20.70
CA ASP A 579 8.54 -4.07 -20.73
C ASP A 579 9.12 -3.66 -19.37
N ILE A 580 8.75 -4.35 -18.29
CA ILE A 580 9.29 -4.15 -16.95
C ILE A 580 10.43 -5.13 -16.70
N THR A 581 10.20 -6.42 -16.97
CA THR A 581 11.18 -7.50 -16.74
C THR A 581 12.26 -7.60 -17.81
N GLY A 582 12.02 -7.02 -18.99
CA GLY A 582 12.93 -7.03 -20.12
C GLY A 582 13.88 -5.84 -20.18
N ARG A 583 13.97 -5.00 -19.14
CA ARG A 583 14.75 -3.76 -19.17
C ARG A 583 15.80 -3.72 -18.06
N ALA A 584 17.02 -3.37 -18.44
CA ALA A 584 18.08 -3.03 -17.50
C ALA A 584 18.22 -1.50 -17.45
N SER A 585 18.47 -0.97 -16.25
CA SER A 585 18.80 0.44 -16.09
C SER A 585 20.24 0.65 -16.55
N CYS A 586 20.44 1.57 -17.49
CA CYS A 586 21.79 1.96 -17.88
C CYS A 586 22.51 2.62 -16.70
N SER A 587 23.60 2.02 -16.21
CA SER A 587 24.40 2.50 -15.08
C SER A 587 24.95 3.92 -15.31
N ILE A 588 25.03 4.38 -16.57
CA ILE A 588 25.54 5.70 -16.95
C ILE A 588 24.43 6.75 -17.06
N CYS A 589 23.44 6.54 -17.94
CA CYS A 589 22.39 7.53 -18.20
C CYS A 589 21.10 7.31 -17.42
N ARG A 590 21.00 6.21 -16.66
CA ARG A 590 19.83 5.78 -15.86
C ARG A 590 18.54 5.59 -16.65
N LYS A 591 18.62 5.58 -17.98
CA LYS A 591 17.48 5.25 -18.85
C LYS A 591 17.31 3.74 -18.88
N LEU A 592 16.07 3.29 -18.69
CA LEU A 592 15.68 1.89 -18.89
C LEU A 592 15.87 1.53 -20.36
N THR A 593 16.66 0.49 -20.61
CA THR A 593 16.98 -0.01 -21.95
C THR A 593 16.59 -1.47 -22.04
N ALA A 594 16.06 -1.92 -23.18
CA ALA A 594 15.78 -3.34 -23.38
C ALA A 594 17.05 -4.18 -23.16
N LEU A 595 16.94 -5.32 -22.47
CA LEU A 595 18.05 -6.25 -22.18
C LEU A 595 18.84 -6.64 -23.44
N LYS A 596 18.13 -6.75 -24.58
CA LYS A 596 18.70 -7.06 -25.90
C LYS A 596 19.52 -5.91 -26.50
N GLN A 597 19.36 -4.69 -26.00
CA GLN A 597 20.06 -3.47 -26.43
C GLN A 597 20.97 -2.91 -25.32
N SER A 598 21.18 -3.70 -24.25
CA SER A 598 22.08 -3.38 -23.16
C SER A 598 23.32 -4.27 -23.21
N TRP A 599 24.45 -3.67 -22.89
CA TRP A 599 25.75 -4.30 -22.71
C TRP A 599 25.96 -4.51 -21.22
N ARG A 600 26.15 -5.76 -20.79
CA ARG A 600 26.22 -6.13 -19.38
C ARG A 600 27.59 -6.68 -19.02
N CYS A 601 28.02 -6.46 -17.79
CA CYS A 601 29.17 -7.14 -17.25
C CYS A 601 28.76 -8.51 -16.70
N GLU A 602 29.47 -9.58 -17.09
CA GLU A 602 29.20 -10.92 -16.54
C GLU A 602 29.72 -11.08 -15.10
N ILE A 603 30.65 -10.23 -14.69
CA ILE A 603 31.28 -10.23 -13.36
C ILE A 603 30.54 -9.28 -12.40
N CYS A 604 29.97 -8.19 -12.91
CA CYS A 604 29.21 -7.19 -12.14
C CYS A 604 27.75 -7.17 -12.64
N PRO A 605 26.85 -7.99 -12.07
CA PRO A 605 25.47 -8.15 -12.56
C PRO A 605 24.66 -6.85 -12.56
N GLU A 606 25.00 -5.91 -11.68
CA GLU A 606 24.38 -4.60 -11.53
C GLU A 606 24.90 -3.54 -12.54
N PHE A 607 25.96 -3.87 -13.29
CA PHE A 607 26.56 -2.95 -14.25
C PHE A 607 26.11 -3.29 -15.68
N SER A 608 25.25 -2.43 -16.22
CA SER A 608 24.77 -2.54 -17.60
C SER A 608 24.71 -1.17 -18.26
N VAL A 609 25.05 -1.08 -19.54
CA VAL A 609 25.04 0.19 -20.29
C VAL A 609 24.20 0.06 -21.54
N CYS A 610 23.43 1.10 -21.85
CA CYS A 610 22.68 1.15 -23.10
C CYS A 610 23.63 1.29 -24.30
N GLU A 611 23.19 0.84 -25.47
CA GLU A 611 23.92 0.96 -26.75
C GLU A 611 24.52 2.36 -26.96
N VAL A 612 23.76 3.41 -26.63
CA VAL A 612 24.21 4.81 -26.77
C VAL A 612 25.38 5.09 -25.84
N CYS A 613 25.29 4.77 -24.55
CA CYS A 613 26.37 5.00 -23.59
C CYS A 613 27.60 4.14 -23.89
N TYR A 614 27.39 2.90 -24.32
CA TYR A 614 28.45 2.00 -24.75
C TYR A 614 29.26 2.58 -25.92
N ARG A 615 28.59 3.12 -26.96
CA ARG A 615 29.25 3.73 -28.13
C ARG A 615 30.05 4.98 -27.80
N HIS A 616 29.59 5.79 -26.85
CA HIS A 616 30.29 7.02 -26.47
C HIS A 616 31.53 6.77 -25.59
N LYS A 617 31.70 5.57 -25.02
CA LYS A 617 32.82 5.18 -24.13
C LYS A 617 33.18 6.20 -23.03
N ASN A 618 32.23 7.01 -22.59
CA ASN A 618 32.41 8.01 -21.52
C ASN A 618 32.18 7.39 -20.13
N PHE A 619 32.79 6.24 -19.86
CA PHE A 619 32.74 5.57 -18.57
C PHE A 619 33.96 4.69 -18.37
N VAL A 620 34.35 4.48 -17.11
CA VAL A 620 35.45 3.58 -16.74
C VAL A 620 34.85 2.37 -16.06
N HIS A 621 35.05 1.19 -16.65
CA HIS A 621 34.66 -0.08 -16.06
C HIS A 621 35.71 -1.13 -16.44
N ASP A 622 36.26 -1.81 -15.44
CA ASP A 622 37.46 -2.66 -15.61
C ASP A 622 37.17 -4.00 -16.30
N HIS A 623 35.91 -4.41 -16.36
CA HIS A 623 35.49 -5.69 -16.94
C HIS A 623 34.89 -5.53 -18.34
N GLN A 624 35.08 -6.55 -19.17
CA GLN A 624 34.52 -6.60 -20.51
C GLN A 624 32.98 -6.73 -20.47
N LEU A 625 32.31 -5.99 -21.35
CA LEU A 625 30.85 -6.02 -21.47
C LEU A 625 30.42 -6.90 -22.64
N THR A 626 29.43 -7.76 -22.41
CA THR A 626 28.82 -8.61 -23.44
C THR A 626 27.41 -8.15 -23.77
N GLN A 627 27.04 -8.23 -25.05
CA GLN A 627 25.69 -7.90 -25.51
C GLN A 627 24.73 -9.04 -25.16
N GLY A 628 23.55 -8.74 -24.62
CA GLY A 628 22.55 -9.75 -24.28
C GLY A 628 22.02 -10.50 -25.50
N SER A 629 22.63 -11.63 -25.88
CA SER A 629 22.14 -12.50 -26.96
C SER A 629 21.05 -13.45 -26.48
N SER A 630 20.05 -13.67 -27.34
CA SER A 630 19.02 -14.71 -27.16
C SER A 630 19.61 -16.11 -27.38
N THR A 631 19.67 -16.91 -26.33
CA THR A 631 19.82 -18.37 -26.40
C THR A 631 18.72 -18.96 -25.52
N THR A 632 17.64 -19.49 -26.11
CA THR A 632 17.54 -20.93 -26.41
C THR A 632 16.83 -21.20 -27.75
N HIS A 633 17.56 -21.74 -28.72
CA HIS A 633 16.99 -22.69 -29.68
C HIS A 633 16.93 -24.04 -28.96
N GLN A 634 15.74 -24.62 -28.81
CA GLN A 634 15.61 -26.06 -28.58
C GLN A 634 16.01 -26.79 -29.87
N PRO A 635 16.80 -27.88 -29.80
CA PRO A 635 16.97 -28.75 -30.96
C PRO A 635 15.68 -29.56 -31.16
N GLU A 636 15.22 -29.64 -32.41
CA GLU A 636 14.17 -30.57 -32.82
C GLU A 636 14.62 -32.02 -32.52
N PRO A 637 13.76 -32.87 -31.94
CA PRO A 637 14.01 -34.30 -31.93
C PRO A 637 13.70 -34.86 -33.33
N GLY A 638 14.75 -35.25 -34.04
CA GLY A 638 14.66 -36.05 -35.25
C GLY A 638 14.37 -37.53 -34.94
N THR A 639 13.52 -38.10 -35.81
CA THR A 639 13.06 -39.49 -35.97
C THR A 639 12.22 -40.11 -34.86
#